data_AF-A0A5N5QBN2-F1
#
_entry.id   AF-A0A5N5QBN2-F1
#
_cell.length_a   1.000
_cell.length_b   1.000
_cell.length_c   1.000
_cell.angle_alpha   90.00
_cell.angle_beta   90.00
_cell.angle_gamma   90.00
#
_symmetry.space_group_name_H-M   'P 1'
#
loop_
_entity.id
_entity.type
_entity.pdbx_description
1 polymer ?
#
loop_
_entity_poly.entity_id
_entity_poly.type
_entity_poly.pdbx_seq_one_letter_code
_entity_poly.pdbx_strand_id
1 'polypeptide(L)'
;MAPVSTLPAYRSDAESDVDRKAIHVQRVSASVSLAQLASAVPNTLVSKRAANDDELWPRKLWDAKVSSTIAAHGLSLSECAELRYGNPQDEPIEGIVEVFTNASRPPPGRQVDWFAYSVPDPADVSAVAGRLSTSRGVEYCADDLVVTDGSLTALDLLVFVCTDPGDEVIIMSPVYFNYPVIIRHRQAVPVVVPAKPDTFQPDVDALRRAITPRTKAIIVNSPNNPTGVLYTRESLIELSDMLMEVNATRSSPVLVISDEAYSRIVYDNAKFISVTTIYPYSAMTYTTGKTLLAPGQRLGYIAIPSLMPENQRKVLRRSLAVAQNATWGFPASPLLHCLNKLDTMSIDLNRFQARRDYLCDSLVALGYRALRPTGTFYVCVYIPHRQQLRSVGETEAADEEFCLKLAAKGVLVMPGALFGWPGTLRISLTANDRQLRRTVEQDRLDGPAISGSDRQSGHKTPEAKYDPITDAFDSNFQDEVDRRIRLEFQDRLWFCQVTVASFGVIICFLSTSHTETLSLDLPEKLCCGHALLWAPRASLQRRWNTRRDVMRSSNSNVTLTLDKLESGAPKVDGKPVLRLPNRIPVAAWVVIMFGSLERMAFYGGSTPFQNYIQRSGAEGDSPGRLGKGQITATALNQALWVTSHYEDQNTNSPVSYFLSYLTPVFASFLCDQRYGKYPVIAVSAIMGVVGWAIIAGTSVSSVPVDGALSGLVVGMALVAVSSGGVNSIVPAFAADQAHQKKTTNFIEHTKNFKIVRDSSLDVQHIFHWYYLYINGIGTIGSIATPFVEHYASYLVVYLFAFGGMVVPTLLLFAYKTRFTHVPPTDDLFSNCWQAIKTSWKQRRYRKANSIPLEPKFLDHAKQSVLSARVTVDASLAQEGGPSSISKGIPDKLVDDLSTALSTCKILPGLVVFWLAFNQCTHNLLSQAAQMRRPSWLSNDLMTNANPIALTLFVPFIDTVLFPWLRKRNIELLPMARISIGFGLVAVSMVYSSVLQYYIYRTGPYFEYPGGRSNNISVWWQLPPYMIIALAEIFAVVTSLEYAYTRAPPSMKTIVSAMNVVPNAGSSIIVYALLPLNRDPLLTWNFACIAILAGISTIVFYWVFRREDEKWAREIERQRGATKDDSERHERN
;
A
#
# COMPACT_ATOMS: atom_id res chain seq x y z
N MET A 1 -18.72 -37.58 63.28
CA MET A 1 -20.13 -37.33 62.89
C MET A 1 -20.22 -37.54 61.39
N ALA A 2 -21.09 -38.46 60.98
CA ALA A 2 -21.34 -38.87 59.60
C ALA A 2 -22.26 -37.85 58.86
N PRO A 3 -22.76 -38.13 57.65
CA PRO A 3 -22.24 -37.74 56.32
C PRO A 3 -23.30 -36.96 55.49
N VAL A 4 -23.11 -36.69 54.19
CA VAL A 4 -23.80 -37.32 53.02
C VAL A 4 -23.52 -36.37 51.81
N SER A 5 -23.20 -36.72 50.55
CA SER A 5 -22.93 -37.95 49.78
C SER A 5 -22.48 -37.50 48.35
N THR A 6 -21.25 -37.76 47.90
CA THR A 6 -20.79 -38.80 46.93
C THR A 6 -21.31 -38.72 45.46
N LEU A 7 -20.41 -38.30 44.53
CA LEU A 7 -19.76 -39.06 43.41
C LEU A 7 -20.48 -40.28 42.78
N PRO A 8 -20.24 -40.69 41.49
CA PRO A 8 -18.89 -40.94 40.96
C PRO A 8 -18.62 -40.83 39.43
N ALA A 9 -17.35 -41.04 39.09
CA ALA A 9 -16.78 -41.27 37.76
C ALA A 9 -16.91 -42.74 37.29
N TYR A 10 -16.80 -43.01 35.98
CA TYR A 10 -16.37 -44.31 35.45
C TYR A 10 -15.65 -44.23 34.08
N ARG A 11 -14.75 -45.21 33.87
CA ARG A 11 -13.82 -45.45 32.77
C ARG A 11 -14.42 -46.27 31.59
N SER A 12 -13.77 -46.11 30.42
CA SER A 12 -13.33 -47.06 29.37
C SER A 12 -14.23 -48.17 28.77
N ASP A 13 -14.12 -48.26 27.43
CA ASP A 13 -14.18 -49.42 26.51
C ASP A 13 -15.54 -50.08 26.18
N ALA A 14 -15.91 -50.03 24.89
CA ALA A 14 -16.18 -51.20 24.02
C ALA A 14 -17.16 -50.88 22.85
N GLU A 15 -16.62 -51.12 21.66
CA GLU A 15 -17.22 -51.47 20.37
C GLU A 15 -18.70 -51.86 20.30
N SER A 16 -19.38 -51.29 19.29
CA SER A 16 -20.20 -51.95 18.25
C SER A 16 -21.14 -50.90 17.65
N ASP A 17 -21.57 -50.86 16.40
CA ASP A 17 -21.21 -51.42 15.11
C ASP A 17 -22.26 -50.73 14.18
N VAL A 18 -21.96 -50.58 12.88
CA VAL A 18 -22.96 -50.24 11.83
C VAL A 18 -23.61 -48.84 11.88
N ASP A 19 -23.10 -47.87 11.11
CA ASP A 19 -23.57 -47.73 9.72
C ASP A 19 -22.79 -46.66 8.93
N ARG A 20 -22.08 -47.12 7.89
CA ARG A 20 -21.54 -46.29 6.82
C ARG A 20 -22.66 -45.96 5.85
N LYS A 21 -23.36 -44.83 5.99
CA LYS A 21 -24.14 -44.25 4.87
C LYS A 21 -24.09 -42.72 4.86
N ALA A 22 -23.31 -42.23 3.91
CA ALA A 22 -23.55 -41.03 3.10
C ALA A 22 -24.34 -39.88 3.76
N ILE A 23 -23.62 -38.85 4.23
CA ILE A 23 -24.14 -37.49 4.11
C ILE A 23 -23.43 -36.86 2.92
N HIS A 24 -24.13 -36.92 1.79
CA HIS A 24 -23.84 -36.14 0.61
C HIS A 24 -23.51 -34.69 0.99
N VAL A 25 -22.50 -34.15 0.34
CA VAL A 25 -22.31 -32.71 0.12
C VAL A 25 -23.61 -32.15 -0.45
N GLN A 26 -24.51 -31.66 0.41
CA GLN A 26 -25.60 -30.77 0.06
C GLN A 26 -25.02 -29.35 0.04
N ARG A 27 -24.75 -28.81 -1.15
CA ARG A 27 -25.59 -27.79 -1.78
C ARG A 27 -26.01 -26.69 -0.79
N VAL A 28 -25.32 -25.55 -0.90
CA VAL A 28 -25.76 -24.20 -0.49
C VAL A 28 -26.41 -24.18 0.90
N SER A 29 -25.62 -24.12 1.98
CA SER A 29 -26.19 -23.82 3.30
C SER A 29 -26.52 -22.32 3.35
N ALA A 30 -27.81 -22.03 3.24
CA ALA A 30 -28.40 -20.74 3.54
C ALA A 30 -27.80 -20.14 4.82
N SER A 31 -27.56 -18.83 4.82
CA SER A 31 -27.20 -18.09 6.02
C SER A 31 -28.20 -18.41 7.13
N VAL A 32 -27.75 -19.03 8.22
CA VAL A 32 -28.60 -19.27 9.40
C VAL A 32 -29.03 -17.91 9.95
N SER A 33 -30.34 -17.65 10.05
CA SER A 33 -30.86 -16.35 10.51
C SER A 33 -30.52 -16.11 11.98
N LEU A 34 -30.45 -14.85 12.40
CA LEU A 34 -30.29 -14.52 13.83
C LEU A 34 -31.37 -15.16 14.70
N ALA A 35 -32.60 -15.28 14.19
CA ALA A 35 -33.70 -15.94 14.90
C ALA A 35 -33.43 -17.44 15.09
N GLN A 36 -32.93 -18.12 14.06
CA GLN A 36 -32.51 -19.51 14.13
C GLN A 36 -31.36 -19.71 15.12
N LEU A 37 -30.33 -18.85 15.08
CA LEU A 37 -29.22 -18.87 16.05
C LEU A 37 -29.70 -18.63 17.49
N ALA A 38 -30.57 -17.64 17.69
CA ALA A 38 -31.13 -17.32 19.00
C ALA A 38 -32.00 -18.47 19.54
N SER A 39 -32.72 -19.18 18.68
CA SER A 39 -33.53 -20.35 19.07
C SER A 39 -32.69 -21.58 19.43
N ALA A 40 -31.49 -21.69 18.84
CA ALA A 40 -30.56 -22.79 19.10
C ALA A 40 -29.73 -22.61 20.38
N VAL A 41 -29.76 -21.41 20.99
CA VAL A 41 -29.04 -21.10 22.23
C VAL A 41 -30.04 -21.01 23.40
N PRO A 42 -30.06 -22.00 24.31
CA PRO A 42 -30.86 -21.91 25.53
C PRO A 42 -30.47 -20.66 26.33
N ASN A 43 -31.45 -19.86 26.75
CA ASN A 43 -31.25 -18.62 27.53
C ASN A 43 -30.40 -17.54 26.82
N THR A 44 -30.69 -17.25 25.54
CA THR A 44 -30.08 -16.13 24.83
C THR A 44 -30.24 -14.78 25.56
N LEU A 45 -29.17 -13.97 25.54
CA LEU A 45 -29.17 -12.60 26.08
C LEU A 45 -29.99 -11.61 25.23
N VAL A 46 -30.33 -11.99 24.00
CA VAL A 46 -31.02 -11.13 23.03
C VAL A 46 -32.54 -11.29 23.17
N SER A 47 -33.28 -10.18 23.19
CA SER A 47 -34.75 -10.22 23.25
C SER A 47 -35.34 -10.93 22.02
N LYS A 48 -36.49 -11.61 22.18
CA LYS A 48 -37.20 -12.24 21.05
C LYS A 48 -37.49 -11.26 19.91
N ARG A 49 -37.74 -9.99 20.22
CA ARG A 49 -37.94 -8.92 19.23
C ARG A 49 -36.68 -8.71 18.39
N ALA A 50 -35.56 -8.43 19.05
CA ALA A 50 -34.28 -8.20 18.38
C ALA A 50 -33.75 -9.43 17.63
N ALA A 51 -34.04 -10.64 18.13
CA ALA A 51 -33.67 -11.88 17.44
C ALA A 51 -34.37 -12.04 16.08
N ASN A 52 -35.59 -11.51 15.95
CA ASN A 52 -36.38 -11.59 14.72
C ASN A 52 -36.06 -10.48 13.71
N ASP A 53 -35.25 -9.48 14.08
CA ASP A 53 -34.99 -8.31 13.21
C ASP A 53 -34.13 -8.64 11.98
N ASP A 54 -33.31 -9.70 12.02
CA ASP A 54 -32.47 -10.13 10.87
C ASP A 54 -33.32 -10.62 9.68
N GLU A 55 -34.53 -11.10 9.94
CA GLU A 55 -35.49 -11.54 8.92
C GLU A 55 -36.24 -10.35 8.30
N LEU A 56 -36.14 -9.17 8.89
CA LEU A 56 -36.75 -7.94 8.40
C LEU A 56 -35.86 -7.19 7.39
N TRP A 57 -34.73 -7.75 6.94
CA TRP A 57 -33.78 -7.06 6.05
C TRP A 57 -33.76 -7.65 4.62
N PRO A 58 -34.76 -7.34 3.77
CA PRO A 58 -34.86 -7.89 2.41
C PRO A 58 -33.64 -7.61 1.52
N ARG A 59 -33.03 -6.43 1.69
CA ARG A 59 -31.82 -6.02 0.97
C ARG A 59 -30.62 -6.96 1.21
N LYS A 60 -30.38 -7.37 2.45
CA LYS A 60 -29.25 -8.24 2.84
C LYS A 60 -29.39 -9.61 2.19
N LEU A 61 -30.61 -10.15 2.20
CA LEU A 61 -30.94 -11.43 1.57
C LEU A 61 -30.73 -11.36 0.05
N TRP A 62 -31.19 -10.28 -0.60
CA TRP A 62 -30.97 -10.10 -2.04
C TRP A 62 -29.49 -9.94 -2.41
N ASP A 63 -28.72 -9.15 -1.64
CA ASP A 63 -27.28 -8.97 -1.86
C ASP A 63 -26.52 -10.30 -1.74
N ALA A 64 -26.88 -11.17 -0.80
CA ALA A 64 -26.27 -12.49 -0.67
C ALA A 64 -26.54 -13.39 -1.90
N LYS A 65 -27.77 -13.38 -2.43
CA LYS A 65 -28.13 -14.12 -3.66
C LYS A 65 -27.37 -13.60 -4.89
N VAL A 66 -27.26 -12.28 -5.05
CA VAL A 66 -26.51 -11.69 -6.16
C VAL A 66 -25.01 -11.98 -6.05
N SER A 67 -24.42 -11.78 -4.86
CA SER A 67 -22.98 -12.02 -4.62
C SER A 67 -22.59 -13.48 -4.89
N SER A 68 -23.41 -14.43 -4.45
CA SER A 68 -23.19 -15.86 -4.76
C SER A 68 -23.32 -16.16 -6.25
N THR A 69 -24.26 -15.49 -6.95
CA THR A 69 -24.46 -15.66 -8.39
C THR A 69 -23.28 -15.12 -9.21
N ILE A 70 -22.80 -13.90 -8.93
CA ILE A 70 -21.65 -13.34 -9.66
C ILE A 70 -20.38 -14.17 -9.41
N ALA A 71 -20.16 -14.62 -8.17
CA ALA A 71 -19.02 -15.45 -7.81
C ALA A 71 -19.06 -16.80 -8.54
N ALA A 72 -20.24 -17.43 -8.64
CA ALA A 72 -20.42 -18.68 -9.37
C ALA A 72 -20.15 -18.54 -10.89
N HIS A 73 -20.23 -17.34 -11.44
CA HIS A 73 -19.97 -17.04 -12.85
C HIS A 73 -18.60 -16.39 -13.08
N GLY A 74 -17.74 -16.32 -12.06
CA GLY A 74 -16.39 -15.76 -12.17
C GLY A 74 -16.35 -14.25 -12.44
N LEU A 75 -17.44 -13.53 -12.15
CA LEU A 75 -17.53 -12.08 -12.31
C LEU A 75 -17.15 -11.36 -11.02
N SER A 76 -16.35 -10.32 -11.13
CA SER A 76 -16.12 -9.37 -10.05
C SER A 76 -17.15 -8.22 -10.09
N LEU A 77 -17.41 -7.60 -8.93
CA LEU A 77 -18.36 -6.49 -8.83
C LEU A 77 -17.98 -5.31 -9.74
N SER A 78 -16.68 -5.04 -9.93
CA SER A 78 -16.18 -3.98 -10.82
C SER A 78 -16.45 -4.24 -12.31
N GLU A 79 -16.65 -5.50 -12.69
CA GLU A 79 -17.01 -5.88 -14.06
C GLU A 79 -18.51 -5.78 -14.33
N CYS A 80 -19.32 -5.58 -13.28
CA CYS A 80 -20.77 -5.54 -13.37
C CYS A 80 -21.32 -4.11 -13.52
N ALA A 81 -22.47 -3.99 -14.17
CA ALA A 81 -23.30 -2.79 -14.16
C ALA A 81 -24.16 -2.78 -12.89
N GLU A 82 -23.83 -1.90 -11.95
CA GLU A 82 -24.57 -1.73 -10.70
C GLU A 82 -25.80 -0.84 -10.90
N LEU A 83 -26.97 -1.46 -11.01
CA LEU A 83 -28.26 -0.79 -11.21
C LEU A 83 -29.25 -1.06 -10.09
N ARG A 84 -28.86 -1.75 -9.02
CA ARG A 84 -29.76 -2.12 -7.92
C ARG A 84 -30.08 -0.93 -7.05
N TYR A 85 -29.07 -0.13 -6.73
CA TYR A 85 -29.15 0.93 -5.72
C TYR A 85 -28.98 2.32 -6.32
N GLY A 86 -29.57 3.31 -5.66
CA GLY A 86 -29.35 4.73 -5.94
C GLY A 86 -27.98 5.25 -5.49
N ASN A 87 -26.93 4.44 -5.62
CA ASN A 87 -25.57 4.82 -5.27
C ASN A 87 -24.90 5.46 -6.50
N PRO A 88 -24.11 6.53 -6.32
CA PRO A 88 -23.41 7.18 -7.43
C PRO A 88 -22.41 6.24 -8.08
N GLN A 89 -22.35 6.26 -9.41
CA GLN A 89 -21.26 5.70 -10.21
C GLN A 89 -20.52 6.79 -11.00
N ASP A 90 -20.90 8.06 -10.78
CA ASP A 90 -20.25 9.27 -11.26
C ASP A 90 -19.46 9.93 -10.11
N GLU A 91 -18.59 10.88 -10.48
CA GLU A 91 -17.90 11.73 -9.52
C GLU A 91 -18.89 12.53 -8.64
N PRO A 92 -18.49 12.91 -7.41
CA PRO A 92 -19.31 13.76 -6.55
C PRO A 92 -19.70 15.07 -7.23
N ILE A 93 -20.89 15.60 -6.89
CA ILE A 93 -21.33 16.89 -7.44
C ILE A 93 -20.32 18.00 -7.11
N GLU A 94 -20.20 18.96 -8.02
CA GLU A 94 -19.27 20.07 -7.86
C GLU A 94 -19.52 20.86 -6.56
N GLY A 95 -18.44 21.24 -5.87
CA GLY A 95 -18.50 22.00 -4.61
C GLY A 95 -18.82 21.17 -3.35
N ILE A 96 -19.34 19.94 -3.45
CA ILE A 96 -19.77 19.19 -2.26
C ILE A 96 -18.61 18.85 -1.32
N VAL A 97 -17.45 18.52 -1.90
CA VAL A 97 -16.23 18.21 -1.15
C VAL A 97 -15.71 19.45 -0.41
N GLU A 98 -15.82 20.62 -1.03
CA GLU A 98 -15.43 21.89 -0.42
C GLU A 98 -16.30 22.21 0.80
N VAL A 99 -17.61 21.98 0.70
CA VAL A 99 -18.55 22.18 1.82
C VAL A 99 -18.16 21.35 3.04
N PHE A 100 -17.85 20.06 2.87
CA PHE A 100 -17.39 19.23 3.99
C PHE A 100 -16.01 19.61 4.50
N THR A 101 -15.11 20.00 3.59
CA THR A 101 -13.75 20.41 3.96
C THR A 101 -13.80 21.67 4.83
N ASN A 102 -14.64 22.63 4.47
CA ASN A 102 -14.85 23.85 5.24
C ASN A 102 -15.48 23.56 6.60
N ALA A 103 -16.50 22.71 6.66
CA ALA A 103 -17.10 22.30 7.93
C ALA A 103 -16.16 21.44 8.80
N SER A 104 -15.10 20.87 8.24
CA SER A 104 -14.05 20.17 9.00
C SER A 104 -12.98 21.10 9.57
N ARG A 105 -13.04 22.40 9.26
CA ARG A 105 -12.11 23.42 9.73
C ARG A 105 -12.85 24.43 10.61
N PRO A 106 -12.67 24.38 11.94
CA PRO A 106 -13.34 25.32 12.84
C PRO A 106 -12.99 26.77 12.49
N PRO A 107 -13.97 27.67 12.32
CA PRO A 107 -13.70 29.07 12.10
C PRO A 107 -13.11 29.72 13.37
N PRO A 108 -12.38 30.85 13.24
CA PRO A 108 -11.86 31.59 14.38
C PRO A 108 -12.96 31.92 15.40
N GLY A 109 -12.74 31.58 16.67
CA GLY A 109 -13.69 31.81 17.76
C GLY A 109 -14.63 30.64 18.07
N ARG A 110 -14.62 29.59 17.25
CA ARG A 110 -15.43 28.36 17.46
C ARG A 110 -14.57 27.09 17.61
N GLN A 111 -13.25 27.20 17.76
CA GLN A 111 -12.35 26.03 17.72
C GLN A 111 -12.63 24.97 18.80
N VAL A 112 -13.20 25.37 19.94
CA VAL A 112 -13.47 24.48 21.07
C VAL A 112 -14.80 23.75 20.93
N ASP A 113 -15.85 24.43 20.46
CA ASP A 113 -17.22 23.89 20.43
C ASP A 113 -17.63 23.34 19.05
N TRP A 114 -16.85 23.58 17.99
CA TRP A 114 -17.20 23.20 16.62
C TRP A 114 -17.53 21.71 16.43
N PHE A 115 -16.85 20.84 17.17
CA PHE A 115 -17.06 19.38 17.14
C PHE A 115 -17.76 18.85 18.39
N ALA A 116 -18.16 19.71 19.33
CA ALA A 116 -18.93 19.31 20.50
C ALA A 116 -20.36 18.90 20.10
N TYR A 117 -21.10 18.30 21.03
CA TYR A 117 -22.53 18.07 20.86
C TYR A 117 -23.23 19.40 20.58
N SER A 118 -23.75 19.52 19.35
CA SER A 118 -24.25 20.77 18.81
C SER A 118 -25.63 20.55 18.23
N VAL A 119 -26.38 21.66 18.13
CA VAL A 119 -27.62 21.74 17.38
C VAL A 119 -27.34 22.54 16.09
N PRO A 120 -28.19 22.40 15.04
CA PRO A 120 -28.05 23.22 13.86
C PRO A 120 -28.09 24.71 14.19
N ASP A 121 -27.36 25.54 13.43
CA ASP A 121 -27.42 26.99 13.59
C ASP A 121 -28.86 27.48 13.32
N PRO A 122 -29.47 28.28 14.22
CA PRO A 122 -30.81 28.83 14.01
C PRO A 122 -30.98 29.57 12.68
N ALA A 123 -29.94 30.25 12.19
CA ALA A 123 -29.97 30.94 10.90
C ALA A 123 -30.07 29.96 9.72
N ASP A 124 -29.37 28.82 9.81
CA ASP A 124 -29.42 27.78 8.78
C ASP A 124 -30.77 27.08 8.74
N VAL A 125 -31.35 26.78 9.90
CA VAL A 125 -32.71 26.20 9.98
C VAL A 125 -33.74 27.18 9.44
N SER A 126 -33.63 28.46 9.81
CA SER A 126 -34.51 29.52 9.29
C SER A 126 -34.40 29.67 7.76
N ALA A 127 -33.19 29.60 7.20
CA ALA A 127 -32.98 29.65 5.77
C ALA A 127 -33.61 28.46 5.03
N VAL A 128 -33.47 27.24 5.56
CA VAL A 128 -34.12 26.04 5.04
C VAL A 128 -35.65 26.17 5.13
N ALA A 129 -36.17 26.63 6.26
CA ALA A 129 -37.60 26.85 6.48
C ALA A 129 -38.21 27.85 5.49
N GLY A 130 -37.52 28.97 5.26
CA GLY A 130 -37.95 30.00 4.32
C GLY A 130 -37.95 29.51 2.86
N ARG A 131 -36.91 28.78 2.44
CA ARG A 131 -36.86 28.16 1.11
C ARG A 131 -37.97 27.12 0.93
N LEU A 132 -38.16 26.26 1.93
CA LEU A 132 -39.22 25.27 1.90
C LEU A 132 -40.59 25.95 1.77
N SER A 133 -40.85 26.96 2.60
CA SER A 133 -42.10 27.74 2.56
C SER A 133 -42.36 28.35 1.19
N THR A 134 -41.33 28.98 0.61
CA THR A 134 -41.40 29.57 -0.74
C THR A 134 -41.72 28.52 -1.80
N SER A 135 -41.04 27.36 -1.75
CA SER A 135 -41.23 26.29 -2.74
C SER A 135 -42.58 25.56 -2.64
N ARG A 136 -43.20 25.58 -1.45
CA ARG A 136 -44.45 24.87 -1.16
C ARG A 136 -45.68 25.77 -1.16
N GLY A 137 -45.51 27.08 -0.98
CA GLY A 137 -46.61 28.04 -0.87
C GLY A 137 -47.39 27.97 0.44
N VAL A 138 -46.86 27.28 1.45
CA VAL A 138 -47.38 27.18 2.83
C VAL A 138 -46.22 27.41 3.77
N GLU A 139 -46.47 28.06 4.90
CA GLU A 139 -45.42 28.39 5.86
C GLU A 139 -44.93 27.15 6.64
N TYR A 140 -43.61 27.07 6.80
CA TYR A 140 -42.90 26.19 7.72
C TYR A 140 -42.04 27.08 8.61
N CYS A 141 -42.29 27.03 9.91
CA CYS A 141 -41.51 27.80 10.88
C CYS A 141 -40.21 27.07 11.22
N ALA A 142 -39.15 27.80 11.58
CA ALA A 142 -37.86 27.20 11.94
C ALA A 142 -37.97 26.21 13.12
N ASP A 143 -38.81 26.51 14.11
CA ASP A 143 -39.06 25.61 15.24
C ASP A 143 -39.68 24.27 14.81
N ASP A 144 -40.39 24.24 13.67
CA ASP A 144 -41.11 23.06 13.19
C ASP A 144 -40.27 22.23 12.20
N LEU A 145 -38.98 22.52 12.14
CA LEU A 145 -37.96 21.76 11.42
C LEU A 145 -37.08 20.99 12.41
N VAL A 146 -37.14 19.66 12.34
CA VAL A 146 -36.31 18.76 13.14
C VAL A 146 -35.25 18.16 12.21
N VAL A 147 -34.00 18.57 12.36
CA VAL A 147 -32.88 18.10 11.52
C VAL A 147 -32.47 16.70 11.97
N THR A 148 -32.46 15.74 11.05
CA THR A 148 -32.27 14.30 11.33
C THR A 148 -31.13 13.70 10.50
N ASP A 149 -30.69 12.50 10.87
CA ASP A 149 -29.76 11.64 10.11
C ASP A 149 -30.36 11.09 8.79
N GLY A 150 -30.90 11.98 7.97
CA GLY A 150 -31.64 11.66 6.75
C GLY A 150 -33.07 11.16 6.98
N SER A 151 -33.75 10.79 5.89
CA SER A 151 -35.17 10.42 5.91
C SER A 151 -35.47 9.13 6.68
N LEU A 152 -34.52 8.18 6.77
CA LEU A 152 -34.76 6.94 7.51
C LEU A 152 -34.98 7.19 9.00
N THR A 153 -34.13 8.02 9.61
CA THR A 153 -34.30 8.45 11.01
C THR A 153 -35.56 9.29 11.16
N ALA A 154 -35.88 10.17 10.19
CA ALA A 154 -37.11 10.95 10.20
C ALA A 154 -38.38 10.07 10.18
N LEU A 155 -38.42 9.07 9.30
CA LEU A 155 -39.52 8.10 9.20
C LEU A 155 -39.65 7.27 10.50
N ASP A 156 -38.53 6.78 11.02
CA ASP A 156 -38.50 6.01 12.25
C ASP A 156 -38.97 6.82 13.46
N LEU A 157 -38.55 8.09 13.60
CA LEU A 157 -39.02 8.99 14.64
C LEU A 157 -40.52 9.26 14.51
N LEU A 158 -41.02 9.56 13.30
CA LEU A 158 -42.44 9.81 13.09
C LEU A 158 -43.30 8.59 13.41
N VAL A 159 -42.90 7.40 12.96
CA VAL A 159 -43.59 6.15 13.30
C VAL A 159 -43.55 5.95 14.81
N PHE A 160 -42.37 6.07 15.44
CA PHE A 160 -42.22 5.90 16.88
C PHE A 160 -43.12 6.84 17.71
N VAL A 161 -43.19 8.13 17.36
CA VAL A 161 -44.01 9.09 18.13
C VAL A 161 -45.50 8.99 17.87
N CYS A 162 -45.93 8.36 16.76
CA CYS A 162 -47.34 8.27 16.39
C CYS A 162 -47.98 6.89 16.65
N THR A 163 -47.20 5.85 16.99
CA THR A 163 -47.71 4.48 17.19
C THR A 163 -47.37 3.90 18.56
N ASP A 164 -48.34 3.19 19.14
CA ASP A 164 -48.12 2.20 20.19
C ASP A 164 -47.93 0.79 19.60
N PRO A 165 -47.39 -0.19 20.36
CA PRO A 165 -47.32 -1.57 19.91
C PRO A 165 -48.69 -2.12 19.48
N GLY A 166 -48.77 -2.65 18.27
CA GLY A 166 -49.99 -3.17 17.65
C GLY A 166 -50.81 -2.14 16.86
N ASP A 167 -50.47 -0.86 16.90
CA ASP A 167 -51.09 0.15 16.03
C ASP A 167 -50.75 -0.09 14.55
N GLU A 168 -51.61 0.39 13.67
CA GLU A 168 -51.52 0.14 12.23
C GLU A 168 -50.98 1.37 11.49
N VAL A 169 -50.05 1.14 10.56
CA VAL A 169 -49.53 2.15 9.62
C VAL A 169 -49.80 1.69 8.20
N ILE A 170 -50.57 2.46 7.45
CA ILE A 170 -50.91 2.13 6.06
C ILE A 170 -49.78 2.58 5.13
N ILE A 171 -49.42 1.71 4.19
CA ILE A 171 -48.44 1.96 3.13
C ILE A 171 -49.01 1.54 1.77
N MET A 172 -48.68 2.29 0.71
CA MET A 172 -49.21 2.02 -0.62
C MET A 172 -48.25 1.22 -1.50
N SER A 173 -48.67 0.05 -1.99
CA SER A 173 -47.89 -0.74 -2.94
C SER A 173 -48.03 -0.19 -4.37
N PRO A 174 -46.94 -0.03 -5.14
CA PRO A 174 -45.55 -0.41 -4.84
C PRO A 174 -44.87 0.46 -3.77
N VAL A 175 -44.23 -0.18 -2.78
CA VAL A 175 -43.63 0.47 -1.59
C VAL A 175 -42.12 0.61 -1.69
N TYR A 176 -41.55 1.59 -0.98
CA TYR A 176 -40.15 1.46 -0.55
C TYR A 176 -40.05 0.30 0.45
N PHE A 177 -39.29 -0.73 0.08
CA PHE A 177 -39.18 -2.00 0.82
C PHE A 177 -38.80 -1.87 2.30
N ASN A 178 -38.30 -0.71 2.74
CA ASN A 178 -37.93 -0.48 4.15
C ASN A 178 -39.09 0.04 5.03
N TYR A 179 -40.24 0.46 4.48
CA TYR A 179 -41.37 0.89 5.32
C TYR A 179 -41.89 -0.23 6.23
N PRO A 180 -42.16 -1.46 5.73
CA PRO A 180 -42.60 -2.55 6.61
C PRO A 180 -41.60 -2.88 7.72
N VAL A 181 -40.31 -2.67 7.45
CA VAL A 181 -39.20 -2.90 8.40
C VAL A 181 -39.27 -1.89 9.54
N ILE A 182 -39.34 -0.60 9.22
CA ILE A 182 -39.43 0.48 10.22
C ILE A 182 -40.67 0.32 11.10
N ILE A 183 -41.81 0.02 10.49
CA ILE A 183 -43.09 -0.16 11.18
C ILE A 183 -43.01 -1.34 12.16
N ARG A 184 -42.53 -2.51 11.70
CA ARG A 184 -42.41 -3.71 12.55
C ARG A 184 -41.36 -3.56 13.65
N HIS A 185 -40.26 -2.85 13.38
CA HIS A 185 -39.23 -2.57 14.37
C HIS A 185 -39.79 -1.74 15.55
N ARG A 186 -40.78 -0.88 15.30
CA ARG A 186 -41.55 -0.15 16.33
C ARG A 186 -42.75 -0.92 16.88
N GLN A 187 -42.86 -2.21 16.56
CA GLN A 187 -43.95 -3.12 16.95
C GLN A 187 -45.33 -2.69 16.45
N ALA A 188 -45.38 -1.80 15.47
CA ALA A 188 -46.58 -1.47 14.73
C ALA A 188 -46.79 -2.46 13.58
N VAL A 189 -47.99 -2.44 13.00
CA VAL A 189 -48.44 -3.36 11.95
C VAL A 189 -48.50 -2.61 10.61
N PRO A 190 -47.70 -3.01 9.61
CA PRO A 190 -47.82 -2.43 8.28
C PRO A 190 -49.05 -2.99 7.57
N VAL A 191 -49.95 -2.10 7.15
CA VAL A 191 -51.14 -2.43 6.36
C VAL A 191 -50.87 -2.01 4.91
N VAL A 192 -50.69 -2.99 4.02
CA VAL A 192 -50.36 -2.72 2.61
C VAL A 192 -51.65 -2.55 1.81
N VAL A 193 -51.81 -1.40 1.17
CA VAL A 193 -52.94 -1.09 0.27
C VAL A 193 -52.38 -0.90 -1.15
N PRO A 194 -52.84 -1.63 -2.16
CA PRO A 194 -52.40 -1.38 -3.54
C PRO A 194 -52.83 0.01 -4.02
N ALA A 195 -51.95 0.70 -4.75
CA ALA A 195 -52.32 1.89 -5.51
C ALA A 195 -53.24 1.52 -6.69
N LYS A 196 -53.89 2.52 -7.30
CA LYS A 196 -54.73 2.32 -8.49
C LYS A 196 -53.90 1.64 -9.59
N PRO A 197 -54.39 0.52 -10.20
CA PRO A 197 -53.70 -0.13 -11.29
C PRO A 197 -53.37 0.83 -12.44
N ASP A 198 -52.23 0.61 -13.10
CA ASP A 198 -51.68 1.36 -14.25
C ASP A 198 -51.34 2.85 -14.03
N THR A 199 -52.07 3.57 -13.17
CA THR A 199 -51.82 4.99 -12.86
C THR A 199 -50.96 5.19 -11.62
N PHE A 200 -50.93 4.19 -10.72
CA PHE A 200 -50.24 4.22 -9.42
C PHE A 200 -50.59 5.44 -8.54
N GLN A 201 -51.75 6.05 -8.78
CA GLN A 201 -52.31 7.07 -7.90
C GLN A 201 -52.90 6.42 -6.63
N PRO A 202 -53.05 7.17 -5.53
CA PRO A 202 -53.73 6.67 -4.33
C PRO A 202 -55.15 6.15 -4.65
N ASP A 203 -55.47 4.95 -4.16
CA ASP A 203 -56.83 4.41 -4.18
C ASP A 203 -57.54 4.80 -2.89
N VAL A 204 -58.24 5.93 -2.92
CA VAL A 204 -58.88 6.53 -1.73
C VAL A 204 -59.95 5.60 -1.14
N ASP A 205 -60.68 4.86 -1.97
CA ASP A 205 -61.69 3.90 -1.51
C ASP A 205 -61.06 2.69 -0.84
N ALA A 206 -59.96 2.16 -1.40
CA ALA A 206 -59.21 1.08 -0.77
C ALA A 206 -58.57 1.53 0.54
N LEU A 207 -58.01 2.75 0.59
CA LEU A 207 -57.48 3.34 1.82
C LEU A 207 -58.58 3.50 2.87
N ARG A 208 -59.76 4.01 2.50
CA ARG A 208 -60.91 4.13 3.40
C ARG A 208 -61.30 2.80 4.03
N ARG A 209 -61.36 1.73 3.22
CA ARG A 209 -61.68 0.36 3.72
C ARG A 209 -60.60 -0.21 4.64
N ALA A 210 -59.34 0.19 4.44
CA ALA A 210 -58.22 -0.28 5.25
C ALA A 210 -58.05 0.46 6.58
N ILE A 211 -58.66 1.65 6.73
CA ILE A 211 -58.59 2.41 7.98
C ILE A 211 -59.44 1.73 9.06
N THR A 212 -58.81 1.42 10.18
CA THR A 212 -59.43 0.87 11.39
C THR A 212 -59.25 1.83 12.58
N PRO A 213 -59.86 1.58 13.76
CA PRO A 213 -59.56 2.35 14.97
C PRO A 213 -58.07 2.35 15.35
N ARG A 214 -57.29 1.33 14.96
CA ARG A 214 -55.85 1.22 15.23
C ARG A 214 -54.97 1.97 14.22
N THR A 215 -55.51 2.45 13.11
CA THR A 215 -54.71 3.18 12.11
C THR A 215 -54.23 4.52 12.65
N LYS A 216 -52.92 4.71 12.77
CA LYS A 216 -52.33 5.98 13.27
C LYS A 216 -51.72 6.84 12.18
N ALA A 217 -51.19 6.21 11.14
CA ALA A 217 -50.54 6.94 10.06
C ALA A 217 -50.73 6.29 8.69
N ILE A 218 -50.60 7.11 7.65
CA ILE A 218 -50.45 6.70 6.25
C ILE A 218 -49.13 7.26 5.74
N ILE A 219 -48.27 6.42 5.19
CA ILE A 219 -47.05 6.87 4.50
C ILE A 219 -47.37 7.08 3.03
N VAL A 220 -47.17 8.31 2.55
CA VAL A 220 -47.24 8.65 1.12
C VAL A 220 -45.83 8.91 0.61
N ASN A 221 -45.50 8.40 -0.57
CA ASN A 221 -44.19 8.61 -1.19
C ASN A 221 -44.38 9.12 -2.61
N SER A 222 -44.07 10.39 -2.82
CA SER A 222 -44.20 11.09 -4.10
C SER A 222 -43.01 12.05 -4.24
N PRO A 223 -42.25 12.05 -5.36
CA PRO A 223 -42.23 11.01 -6.40
C PRO A 223 -41.94 9.62 -5.82
N ASN A 224 -42.69 8.62 -6.27
CA ASN A 224 -42.71 7.29 -5.68
C ASN A 224 -41.47 6.46 -6.04
N ASN A 225 -40.88 5.78 -5.06
CA ASN A 225 -39.95 4.68 -5.27
C ASN A 225 -40.71 3.37 -5.00
N PRO A 226 -40.88 2.49 -5.99
CA PRO A 226 -40.05 2.36 -7.20
C PRO A 226 -40.61 2.96 -8.51
N THR A 227 -41.87 3.39 -8.58
CA THR A 227 -42.56 3.66 -9.85
C THR A 227 -42.13 4.96 -10.58
N GLY A 228 -41.61 5.92 -9.83
CA GLY A 228 -41.29 7.28 -10.32
C GLY A 228 -42.52 8.16 -10.56
N VAL A 229 -43.72 7.71 -10.19
CA VAL A 229 -44.97 8.45 -10.37
C VAL A 229 -45.09 9.58 -9.34
N LEU A 230 -45.61 10.73 -9.80
CA LEU A 230 -46.04 11.82 -8.94
C LEU A 230 -47.54 11.72 -8.66
N TYR A 231 -47.93 11.97 -7.42
CA TYR A 231 -49.35 12.09 -7.09
C TYR A 231 -49.90 13.45 -7.54
N THR A 232 -51.06 13.40 -8.18
CA THR A 232 -51.75 14.59 -8.68
C THR A 232 -52.37 15.37 -7.53
N ARG A 233 -52.62 16.67 -7.75
CA ARG A 233 -53.28 17.52 -6.75
C ARG A 233 -54.67 16.99 -6.44
N GLU A 234 -55.37 16.52 -7.47
CA GLU A 234 -56.73 15.98 -7.40
C GLU A 234 -56.78 14.75 -6.49
N SER A 235 -55.89 13.77 -6.70
CA SER A 235 -55.80 12.57 -5.85
C SER A 235 -55.46 12.92 -4.39
N LEU A 236 -54.61 13.93 -4.17
CA LEU A 236 -54.24 14.35 -2.81
C LEU A 236 -55.36 15.12 -2.10
N ILE A 237 -56.18 15.89 -2.83
CA ILE A 237 -57.39 16.52 -2.30
C ILE A 237 -58.41 15.44 -1.94
N GLU A 238 -58.65 14.47 -2.83
CA GLU A 238 -59.56 13.34 -2.59
C GLU A 238 -59.14 12.56 -1.33
N LEU A 239 -57.85 12.30 -1.16
CA LEU A 239 -57.29 11.69 0.05
C LEU A 239 -57.51 12.56 1.30
N SER A 240 -57.23 13.85 1.20
CA SER A 240 -57.41 14.81 2.29
C SER A 240 -58.87 14.87 2.76
N ASP A 241 -59.81 14.99 1.82
CA ASP A 241 -61.24 15.07 2.11
C ASP A 241 -61.74 13.80 2.80
N MET A 242 -61.34 12.63 2.30
CA MET A 242 -61.64 11.35 2.95
C MET A 242 -61.09 11.28 4.38
N LEU A 243 -59.84 11.70 4.60
CA LEU A 243 -59.22 11.68 5.92
C LEU A 243 -59.88 12.66 6.88
N MET A 244 -60.30 13.84 6.41
CA MET A 244 -61.04 14.81 7.23
C MET A 244 -62.40 14.24 7.66
N GLU A 245 -63.11 13.55 6.77
CA GLU A 245 -64.36 12.86 7.10
C GLU A 245 -64.13 11.75 8.14
N VAL A 246 -63.13 10.89 7.91
CA VAL A 246 -62.80 9.78 8.81
C VAL A 246 -62.34 10.29 10.19
N ASN A 247 -61.60 11.39 10.25
CA ASN A 247 -61.14 11.97 11.51
C ASN A 247 -62.26 12.59 12.36
N ALA A 248 -63.37 12.99 11.75
CA ALA A 248 -64.50 13.59 12.48
C ALA A 248 -65.06 12.68 13.57
N THR A 249 -64.89 11.36 13.44
CA THR A 249 -65.38 10.35 14.40
C THR A 249 -64.28 9.70 15.23
N ARG A 250 -63.02 10.18 15.15
CA ARG A 250 -61.87 9.55 15.79
C ARG A 250 -61.38 10.34 16.99
N SER A 251 -60.83 9.63 17.97
CA SER A 251 -60.16 10.24 19.13
C SER A 251 -58.81 10.89 18.79
N SER A 252 -58.21 10.49 17.67
CA SER A 252 -56.95 11.03 17.16
C SER A 252 -56.98 11.05 15.63
N PRO A 253 -56.49 12.14 15.00
CA PRO A 253 -56.42 12.22 13.55
C PRO A 253 -55.39 11.25 13.01
N VAL A 254 -55.61 10.74 11.80
CA VAL A 254 -54.62 9.94 11.08
C VAL A 254 -53.52 10.86 10.54
N LEU A 255 -52.28 10.62 10.93
CA LEU A 255 -51.11 11.38 10.46
C LEU A 255 -50.73 10.95 9.04
N VAL A 256 -50.58 11.89 8.11
CA VAL A 256 -49.96 11.59 6.82
C VAL A 256 -48.47 11.90 6.88
N ILE A 257 -47.64 10.86 6.78
CA ILE A 257 -46.18 10.97 6.70
C ILE A 257 -45.82 11.06 5.22
N SER A 258 -45.37 12.23 4.78
CA SER A 258 -44.96 12.49 3.40
C SER A 258 -43.46 12.20 3.24
N ASP A 259 -43.11 11.05 2.66
CA ASP A 259 -41.73 10.75 2.26
C ASP A 259 -41.40 11.44 0.94
N GLU A 260 -40.69 12.56 1.04
CA GLU A 260 -40.39 13.47 -0.06
C GLU A 260 -38.91 13.43 -0.46
N ALA A 261 -38.21 12.32 -0.19
CA ALA A 261 -36.79 12.14 -0.50
C ALA A 261 -36.41 12.45 -1.96
N TYR A 262 -37.35 12.34 -2.90
CA TYR A 262 -37.15 12.60 -4.33
C TYR A 262 -37.87 13.85 -4.84
N SER A 263 -38.46 14.68 -3.97
CA SER A 263 -39.32 15.82 -4.36
C SER A 263 -38.64 16.90 -5.21
N ARG A 264 -37.31 16.85 -5.34
CA ARG A 264 -36.51 17.74 -6.19
C ARG A 264 -35.92 17.03 -7.43
N ILE A 265 -36.20 15.75 -7.61
CA ILE A 265 -35.79 14.97 -8.79
C ILE A 265 -37.05 14.71 -9.61
N VAL A 266 -37.40 15.70 -10.42
CA VAL A 266 -38.62 15.74 -11.22
C VAL A 266 -38.24 16.08 -12.66
N TYR A 267 -38.83 15.37 -13.61
CA TYR A 267 -38.52 15.47 -15.03
C TYR A 267 -39.68 16.12 -15.80
N ASP A 268 -39.44 16.44 -17.07
CA ASP A 268 -40.44 16.95 -18.02
C ASP A 268 -41.14 18.24 -17.57
N ASN A 269 -40.47 19.02 -16.70
CA ASN A 269 -41.04 20.17 -16.01
C ASN A 269 -42.34 19.85 -15.25
N ALA A 270 -42.55 18.59 -14.85
CA ALA A 270 -43.69 18.19 -14.06
C ALA A 270 -43.70 18.94 -12.71
N LYS A 271 -44.90 19.23 -12.21
CA LYS A 271 -45.06 19.97 -10.95
C LYS A 271 -45.22 18.99 -9.79
N PHE A 272 -44.30 19.03 -8.84
CA PHE A 272 -44.45 18.32 -7.57
C PHE A 272 -45.41 19.03 -6.63
N ILE A 273 -46.33 18.27 -6.04
CA ILE A 273 -47.27 18.73 -5.01
C ILE A 273 -47.06 17.90 -3.76
N SER A 274 -46.82 18.58 -2.64
CA SER A 274 -46.74 17.93 -1.33
C SER A 274 -48.13 17.87 -0.69
N VAL A 275 -48.47 16.72 -0.10
CA VAL A 275 -49.68 16.56 0.69
C VAL A 275 -49.71 17.49 1.91
N THR A 276 -48.54 17.93 2.40
CA THR A 276 -48.46 18.85 3.55
C THR A 276 -48.93 20.27 3.24
N THR A 277 -49.20 20.55 1.97
CA THR A 277 -49.83 21.80 1.51
C THR A 277 -51.36 21.70 1.40
N ILE A 278 -51.91 20.51 1.63
CA ILE A 278 -53.32 20.18 1.41
C ILE A 278 -53.96 19.67 2.70
N TYR A 279 -53.34 18.70 3.36
CA TYR A 279 -53.89 18.03 4.54
C TYR A 279 -53.22 18.52 5.85
N PRO A 280 -53.99 19.01 6.84
CA PRO A 280 -53.45 19.64 8.06
C PRO A 280 -52.68 18.68 8.97
N TYR A 281 -53.12 17.44 9.11
CA TYR A 281 -52.48 16.47 10.01
C TYR A 281 -51.37 15.70 9.28
N SER A 282 -50.35 16.43 8.83
CA SER A 282 -49.26 15.86 8.04
C SER A 282 -47.89 16.35 8.46
N ALA A 283 -46.86 15.54 8.19
CA ALA A 283 -45.46 15.92 8.36
C ALA A 283 -44.66 15.35 7.19
N MET A 284 -43.72 16.14 6.66
CA MET A 284 -42.84 15.67 5.59
C MET A 284 -41.49 15.22 6.14
N THR A 285 -40.90 14.25 5.44
CA THR A 285 -39.50 13.84 5.63
C THR A 285 -38.71 14.14 4.37
N TYR A 286 -37.48 14.60 4.53
CA TYR A 286 -36.59 14.91 3.42
C TYR A 286 -35.14 14.52 3.72
N THR A 287 -34.37 14.26 2.67
CA THR A 287 -32.93 14.02 2.76
C THR A 287 -32.21 14.64 1.58
N THR A 288 -31.06 15.23 1.84
CA THR A 288 -30.17 15.73 0.79
C THR A 288 -29.45 14.58 0.05
N GLY A 289 -29.37 13.39 0.66
CA GLY A 289 -28.60 12.27 0.11
C GLY A 289 -29.02 11.81 -1.30
N LYS A 290 -30.25 12.14 -1.75
CA LYS A 290 -30.73 11.82 -3.11
C LYS A 290 -30.39 12.90 -4.12
N THR A 291 -30.57 14.17 -3.78
CA THR A 291 -30.20 15.29 -4.64
C THR A 291 -28.69 15.50 -4.73
N LEU A 292 -27.92 14.96 -3.78
CA LEU A 292 -26.46 15.02 -3.79
C LEU A 292 -25.78 13.74 -4.31
N LEU A 293 -26.57 12.69 -4.57
CA LEU A 293 -26.08 11.31 -4.75
C LEU A 293 -25.09 10.86 -3.67
N ALA A 294 -25.29 11.31 -2.44
CA ALA A 294 -24.44 10.98 -1.31
C ALA A 294 -25.26 10.43 -0.13
N PRO A 295 -25.96 9.30 -0.32
CA PRO A 295 -26.90 8.78 0.67
C PRO A 295 -26.25 8.38 2.01
N GLY A 296 -24.94 8.13 2.01
CA GLY A 296 -24.15 7.82 3.20
C GLY A 296 -23.85 9.02 4.11
N GLN A 297 -24.08 10.26 3.67
CA GLN A 297 -23.81 11.46 4.48
C GLN A 297 -24.80 11.67 5.62
N ARG A 298 -25.97 11.03 5.58
CA ARG A 298 -26.97 11.07 6.66
C ARG A 298 -27.36 12.50 7.08
N LEU A 299 -27.90 13.28 6.15
CA LEU A 299 -28.48 14.59 6.44
C LEU A 299 -29.89 14.72 5.86
N GLY A 300 -30.79 15.27 6.66
CA GLY A 300 -32.19 15.46 6.31
C GLY A 300 -32.96 16.16 7.41
N TYR A 301 -34.28 16.17 7.30
CA TYR A 301 -35.15 16.78 8.30
C TYR A 301 -36.59 16.27 8.22
N ILE A 302 -37.31 16.43 9.33
CA ILE A 302 -38.77 16.46 9.40
C ILE A 302 -39.19 17.92 9.31
N ALA A 303 -40.23 18.23 8.55
CA ALA A 303 -40.86 19.55 8.57
C ALA A 303 -42.38 19.44 8.76
N ILE A 304 -42.92 20.22 9.70
CA ILE A 304 -44.35 20.26 10.02
C ILE A 304 -44.92 21.58 9.47
N PRO A 305 -45.95 21.55 8.59
CA PRO A 305 -46.52 22.76 8.01
C PRO A 305 -47.34 23.54 9.05
N SER A 306 -47.46 24.86 8.87
CA SER A 306 -48.33 25.72 9.69
C SER A 306 -49.83 25.40 9.52
N LEU A 307 -50.18 24.64 8.48
CA LEU A 307 -51.53 24.11 8.28
C LEU A 307 -51.96 23.17 9.42
N MET A 308 -51.01 22.54 10.13
CA MET A 308 -51.33 21.73 11.31
C MET A 308 -51.78 22.63 12.47
N PRO A 309 -52.91 22.31 13.15
CA PRO A 309 -53.35 23.06 14.32
C PRO A 309 -52.24 23.25 15.36
N GLU A 310 -52.10 24.47 15.88
CA GLU A 310 -50.94 24.87 16.70
C GLU A 310 -50.72 23.98 17.92
N ASN A 311 -51.78 23.55 18.59
CA ASN A 311 -51.71 22.63 19.72
C ASN A 311 -51.13 21.26 19.33
N GLN A 312 -51.59 20.69 18.20
CA GLN A 312 -51.09 19.42 17.68
C GLN A 312 -49.63 19.55 17.24
N ARG A 313 -49.30 20.63 16.53
CA ARG A 313 -47.93 20.94 16.08
C ARG A 313 -46.95 21.06 17.24
N LYS A 314 -47.31 21.77 18.31
CA LYS A 314 -46.49 21.90 19.53
C LYS A 314 -46.24 20.56 20.22
N VAL A 315 -47.28 19.72 20.35
CA VAL A 315 -47.16 18.39 20.96
C VAL A 315 -46.25 17.50 20.11
N LEU A 316 -46.51 17.40 18.81
CA LEU A 316 -45.72 16.59 17.89
C LEU A 316 -44.25 17.03 17.88
N ARG A 317 -43.98 18.33 17.78
CA ARG A 317 -42.63 18.90 17.84
C ARG A 317 -41.90 18.52 19.11
N ARG A 318 -42.55 18.66 20.28
CA ARG A 318 -41.94 18.32 21.57
C ARG A 318 -41.67 16.81 21.68
N SER A 319 -42.60 15.97 21.24
CA SER A 319 -42.43 14.52 21.23
C SER A 319 -41.27 14.08 20.35
N LEU A 320 -41.15 14.68 19.15
CA LEU A 320 -40.03 14.42 18.24
C LEU A 320 -38.68 14.81 18.85
N ALA A 321 -38.59 15.98 19.49
CA ALA A 321 -37.35 16.41 20.16
C ALA A 321 -36.92 15.45 21.28
N VAL A 322 -37.87 14.97 22.09
CA VAL A 322 -37.60 13.98 23.14
C VAL A 322 -37.16 12.64 22.54
N ALA A 323 -37.86 12.15 21.52
CA ALA A 323 -37.55 10.90 20.84
C ALA A 323 -36.18 10.94 20.16
N GLN A 324 -35.86 12.06 19.51
CA GLN A 324 -34.56 12.29 18.87
C GLN A 324 -33.42 12.26 19.90
N ASN A 325 -33.60 12.92 21.04
CA ASN A 325 -32.60 12.91 22.11
C ASN A 325 -32.41 11.52 22.75
N ALA A 326 -33.50 10.77 22.92
CA ALA A 326 -33.45 9.41 23.49
C ALA A 326 -32.73 8.39 22.59
N THR A 327 -32.77 8.61 21.27
CA THR A 327 -32.15 7.72 20.26
C THR A 327 -30.84 8.26 19.69
N TRP A 328 -30.45 9.48 20.09
CA TRP A 328 -29.36 10.24 19.51
C TRP A 328 -29.45 10.39 17.99
N GLY A 329 -30.66 10.64 17.47
CA GLY A 329 -30.94 10.78 16.04
C GLY A 329 -30.50 12.12 15.41
N PHE A 330 -29.37 12.67 15.84
CA PHE A 330 -28.81 13.94 15.38
C PHE A 330 -27.65 13.71 14.40
N PRO A 331 -27.59 14.46 13.28
CA PRO A 331 -26.41 14.48 12.43
C PRO A 331 -25.16 14.90 13.18
N ALA A 332 -24.02 14.36 12.73
CA ALA A 332 -22.72 14.75 13.23
C ALA A 332 -22.52 16.28 13.09
N SER A 333 -21.88 16.91 14.07
CA SER A 333 -21.74 18.38 14.14
C SER A 333 -21.24 19.03 12.84
N PRO A 334 -20.23 18.49 12.13
CA PRO A 334 -19.82 19.06 10.83
C PRO A 334 -20.93 19.09 9.78
N LEU A 335 -21.82 18.10 9.75
CA LEU A 335 -22.95 18.07 8.82
C LEU A 335 -24.02 19.11 9.17
N LEU A 336 -24.21 19.37 10.46
CA LEU A 336 -25.11 20.44 10.93
C LEU A 336 -24.64 21.80 10.39
N HIS A 337 -23.33 22.07 10.42
CA HIS A 337 -22.73 23.29 9.86
C HIS A 337 -22.82 23.37 8.33
N CYS A 338 -23.08 22.25 7.66
CA CYS A 338 -23.27 22.19 6.22
C CYS A 338 -24.74 22.33 5.79
N LEU A 339 -25.69 22.31 6.73
CA LEU A 339 -27.13 22.12 6.45
C LEU A 339 -27.64 23.02 5.35
N ASN A 340 -27.46 24.33 5.52
CA ASN A 340 -27.98 25.32 4.60
C ASN A 340 -27.34 25.21 3.22
N LYS A 341 -26.02 25.02 3.15
CA LYS A 341 -25.31 24.94 1.87
C LYS A 341 -25.68 23.67 1.10
N LEU A 342 -25.70 22.52 1.76
CA LEU A 342 -26.06 21.24 1.13
C LEU A 342 -27.51 21.21 0.66
N ASP A 343 -28.42 21.87 1.40
CA ASP A 343 -29.81 22.00 0.99
C ASP A 343 -29.99 22.82 -0.30
N THR A 344 -29.05 23.69 -0.66
CA THR A 344 -29.11 24.45 -1.94
C THR A 344 -28.57 23.68 -3.14
N MET A 345 -27.89 22.55 -2.92
CA MET A 345 -27.22 21.81 -3.97
C MET A 345 -28.11 20.70 -4.55
N SER A 346 -27.94 20.44 -5.84
CA SER A 346 -28.66 19.36 -6.54
C SER A 346 -27.82 18.81 -7.68
N ILE A 347 -28.09 17.56 -8.05
CA ILE A 347 -27.63 16.94 -9.29
C ILE A 347 -28.15 17.68 -10.52
N ASP A 348 -27.44 17.51 -11.63
CA ASP A 348 -27.91 17.92 -12.94
C ASP A 348 -29.11 17.08 -13.38
N LEU A 349 -30.31 17.65 -13.23
CA LEU A 349 -31.57 17.00 -13.60
C LEU A 349 -31.70 16.77 -15.11
N ASN A 350 -31.11 17.63 -15.95
CA ASN A 350 -31.17 17.46 -17.41
C ASN A 350 -30.39 16.21 -17.82
N ARG A 351 -29.23 15.98 -17.19
CA ARG A 351 -28.44 14.75 -17.42
C ARG A 351 -29.20 13.50 -16.99
N PHE A 352 -29.87 13.54 -15.84
CA PHE A 352 -30.67 12.41 -15.37
C PHE A 352 -31.92 12.16 -16.23
N GLN A 353 -32.56 13.22 -16.73
CA GLN A 353 -33.66 13.10 -17.69
C GLN A 353 -33.18 12.44 -18.99
N ALA A 354 -32.04 12.86 -19.53
CA ALA A 354 -31.45 12.25 -20.72
C ALA A 354 -31.11 10.75 -20.52
N ARG A 355 -30.62 10.37 -19.34
CA ARG A 355 -30.38 8.96 -18.99
C ARG A 355 -31.67 8.15 -18.93
N ARG A 356 -32.70 8.70 -18.29
CA ARG A 356 -34.04 8.09 -18.24
C ARG A 356 -34.54 7.84 -19.65
N ASP A 357 -34.47 8.86 -20.50
CA ASP A 357 -35.00 8.79 -21.87
C ASP A 357 -34.26 7.75 -22.69
N TYR A 358 -32.93 7.79 -22.68
CA TYR A 358 -32.10 6.78 -23.34
C TYR A 358 -32.43 5.36 -22.88
N LEU A 359 -32.52 5.11 -21.57
CA LEU A 359 -32.81 3.78 -21.04
C LEU A 359 -34.22 3.31 -21.42
N CYS A 360 -35.23 4.16 -21.24
CA CYS A 360 -36.61 3.81 -21.55
C CYS A 360 -36.79 3.53 -23.05
N ASP A 361 -36.25 4.38 -23.92
CA ASP A 361 -36.34 4.22 -25.37
C ASP A 361 -35.64 2.93 -25.82
N SER A 362 -34.47 2.64 -25.24
CA SER A 362 -33.70 1.43 -25.52
C SER A 362 -34.44 0.16 -25.09
N LEU A 363 -35.03 0.14 -23.90
CA LEU A 363 -35.81 -1.00 -23.40
C LEU A 363 -37.07 -1.26 -24.24
N VAL A 364 -37.76 -0.19 -24.65
CA VAL A 364 -38.91 -0.30 -25.56
C VAL A 364 -38.49 -0.85 -26.92
N ALA A 365 -37.35 -0.39 -27.46
CA ALA A 365 -36.80 -0.92 -28.71
C ALA A 365 -36.41 -2.41 -28.61
N LEU A 366 -36.07 -2.90 -27.42
CA LEU A 366 -35.80 -4.32 -27.13
C LEU A 366 -37.08 -5.14 -26.88
N GLY A 367 -38.25 -4.51 -26.88
CA GLY A 367 -39.55 -5.17 -26.68
C GLY A 367 -40.01 -5.26 -25.22
N TYR A 368 -39.31 -4.61 -24.27
CA TYR A 368 -39.78 -4.51 -22.89
C TYR A 368 -40.82 -3.40 -22.71
N ARG A 369 -41.75 -3.60 -21.79
CA ARG A 369 -42.62 -2.53 -21.28
C ARG A 369 -41.93 -1.86 -20.10
N ALA A 370 -41.40 -0.66 -20.30
CA ALA A 370 -40.82 0.18 -19.24
C ALA A 370 -41.81 1.28 -18.82
N LEU A 371 -41.98 1.50 -17.52
CA LEU A 371 -42.71 2.64 -16.99
C LEU A 371 -41.78 3.86 -17.03
N ARG A 372 -42.10 4.86 -17.86
CA ARG A 372 -41.31 6.10 -17.94
C ARG A 372 -41.59 6.97 -16.70
N PRO A 373 -40.63 7.13 -15.78
CA PRO A 373 -40.87 7.86 -14.56
C PRO A 373 -40.85 9.37 -14.79
N THR A 374 -41.74 10.11 -14.13
CA THR A 374 -41.74 11.59 -14.12
C THR A 374 -40.92 12.17 -12.96
N GLY A 375 -40.36 11.33 -12.09
CA GLY A 375 -39.42 11.72 -11.04
C GLY A 375 -38.62 10.54 -10.49
N THR A 376 -37.81 10.78 -9.45
CA THR A 376 -36.80 9.84 -8.91
C THR A 376 -35.70 9.50 -9.92
N PHE A 377 -34.82 8.56 -9.60
CA PHE A 377 -33.86 7.99 -10.55
C PHE A 377 -34.07 6.48 -10.73
N TYR A 378 -35.29 5.99 -10.53
CA TYR A 378 -35.65 4.58 -10.74
C TYR A 378 -36.57 4.43 -11.95
N VAL A 379 -36.30 3.40 -12.75
CA VAL A 379 -37.14 2.96 -13.86
C VAL A 379 -37.62 1.55 -13.54
N CYS A 380 -38.94 1.35 -13.59
CA CYS A 380 -39.54 0.02 -13.46
C CYS A 380 -39.81 -0.59 -14.83
N VAL A 381 -39.56 -1.89 -14.95
CA VAL A 381 -39.68 -2.64 -16.20
C VAL A 381 -40.46 -3.91 -15.94
N TYR A 382 -41.43 -4.22 -16.78
CA TYR A 382 -42.17 -5.49 -16.68
C TYR A 382 -41.32 -6.65 -17.21
N ILE A 383 -41.33 -7.76 -16.49
CA ILE A 383 -40.59 -8.97 -16.87
C ILE A 383 -41.44 -9.76 -17.88
N PRO A 384 -40.88 -10.15 -19.04
CA PRO A 384 -41.59 -10.97 -20.00
C PRO A 384 -41.64 -12.43 -19.52
N HIS A 385 -42.84 -13.01 -19.40
CA HIS A 385 -43.04 -14.41 -19.02
C HIS A 385 -43.53 -15.25 -20.20
N ARG A 386 -42.92 -16.42 -20.41
CA ARG A 386 -43.35 -17.42 -21.41
C ARG A 386 -44.38 -18.42 -20.87
N GLN A 387 -44.37 -18.62 -19.55
CA GLN A 387 -45.27 -19.54 -18.86
C GLN A 387 -46.35 -18.74 -18.12
N GLN A 388 -47.56 -19.31 -18.04
CA GLN A 388 -48.66 -18.71 -17.31
C GLN A 388 -48.51 -19.01 -15.82
N LEU A 389 -48.07 -18.02 -15.05
CA LEU A 389 -47.92 -18.10 -13.60
C LEU A 389 -49.30 -18.00 -12.93
N ARG A 390 -49.58 -18.84 -11.93
CA ARG A 390 -50.92 -18.99 -11.32
C ARG A 390 -51.00 -18.39 -9.91
N SER A 391 -49.87 -18.06 -9.30
CA SER A 391 -49.84 -17.45 -7.96
C SER A 391 -48.82 -16.32 -7.82
N VAL A 392 -49.01 -15.49 -6.79
CA VAL A 392 -48.08 -14.39 -6.44
C VAL A 392 -46.70 -14.94 -6.09
N GLY A 393 -46.62 -16.00 -5.28
CA GLY A 393 -45.33 -16.62 -4.91
C GLY A 393 -44.57 -17.20 -6.11
N GLU A 394 -45.28 -17.78 -7.09
CA GLU A 394 -44.66 -18.19 -8.36
C GLU A 394 -44.11 -17.00 -9.15
N THR A 395 -44.80 -15.86 -9.11
CA THR A 395 -44.35 -14.62 -9.77
C THR A 395 -43.14 -14.03 -9.09
N GLU A 396 -43.13 -13.96 -7.75
CA GLU A 396 -41.99 -13.47 -6.98
C GLU A 396 -40.73 -14.32 -7.21
N ALA A 397 -40.87 -15.64 -7.21
CA ALA A 397 -39.76 -16.55 -7.52
C ALA A 397 -39.25 -16.36 -8.96
N ALA A 398 -40.15 -16.16 -9.92
CA ALA A 398 -39.78 -15.90 -11.31
C ALA A 398 -39.06 -14.55 -11.49
N ASP A 399 -39.48 -13.51 -10.77
CA ASP A 399 -38.80 -12.19 -10.76
C ASP A 399 -37.37 -12.32 -10.25
N GLU A 400 -37.18 -13.01 -9.13
CA GLU A 400 -35.85 -13.26 -8.56
C GLU A 400 -34.99 -14.06 -9.54
N GLU A 401 -35.51 -15.15 -10.10
CA GLU A 401 -34.78 -15.98 -11.06
C GLU A 401 -34.34 -15.18 -12.29
N PHE A 402 -35.22 -14.34 -12.83
CA PHE A 402 -34.91 -13.47 -13.96
C PHE A 402 -33.80 -12.47 -13.61
N CYS A 403 -33.89 -11.81 -12.45
CA CYS A 403 -32.87 -10.87 -12.01
C CYS A 403 -31.52 -11.54 -11.73
N LEU A 404 -31.51 -12.79 -11.22
CA LEU A 404 -30.27 -13.56 -11.03
C LEU A 404 -29.66 -14.00 -12.37
N LYS A 405 -30.47 -14.30 -13.40
CA LYS A 405 -29.97 -14.55 -14.76
C LYS A 405 -29.28 -13.31 -15.35
N LEU A 406 -29.80 -12.11 -15.08
CA LEU A 406 -29.14 -10.87 -15.46
C LEU A 406 -27.83 -10.67 -14.67
N ALA A 407 -27.84 -10.98 -13.36
CA ALA A 407 -26.64 -10.89 -12.52
C ALA A 407 -25.51 -11.82 -13.00
N ALA A 408 -25.85 -13.03 -13.46
CA ALA A 408 -24.90 -13.97 -14.08
C ALA A 408 -24.22 -13.42 -15.35
N LYS A 409 -24.81 -12.40 -15.99
CA LYS A 409 -24.25 -11.67 -17.14
C LYS A 409 -23.58 -10.35 -16.76
N GLY A 410 -23.54 -10.03 -15.47
CA GLY A 410 -22.97 -8.78 -14.94
C GLY A 410 -23.94 -7.60 -14.91
N VAL A 411 -25.26 -7.80 -15.05
CA VAL A 411 -26.27 -6.73 -14.94
C VAL A 411 -27.02 -6.90 -13.61
N LEU A 412 -26.80 -5.97 -12.66
CA LEU A 412 -27.32 -6.12 -11.31
C LEU A 412 -28.57 -5.25 -11.13
N VAL A 413 -29.75 -5.86 -10.97
CA VAL A 413 -31.05 -5.18 -10.82
C VAL A 413 -31.82 -5.68 -9.59
N MET A 414 -32.91 -4.99 -9.22
CA MET A 414 -33.77 -5.38 -8.09
C MET A 414 -35.08 -5.99 -8.58
N PRO A 415 -35.52 -7.14 -8.05
CA PRO A 415 -36.83 -7.71 -8.38
C PRO A 415 -37.97 -6.88 -7.78
N GLY A 416 -39.06 -6.75 -8.53
CA GLY A 416 -40.24 -5.98 -8.19
C GLY A 416 -40.98 -6.51 -6.96
N ALA A 417 -40.92 -7.83 -6.74
CA ALA A 417 -41.39 -8.51 -5.54
C ALA A 417 -40.96 -7.83 -4.22
N LEU A 418 -39.71 -7.34 -4.13
CA LEU A 418 -39.20 -6.66 -2.92
C LEU A 418 -39.94 -5.36 -2.61
N PHE A 419 -40.55 -4.74 -3.62
CA PHE A 419 -41.34 -3.51 -3.51
C PHE A 419 -42.84 -3.80 -3.40
N GLY A 420 -43.24 -5.07 -3.26
CA GLY A 420 -44.65 -5.47 -3.30
C GLY A 420 -45.28 -5.40 -4.68
N TRP A 421 -44.47 -5.44 -5.75
CA TRP A 421 -44.93 -5.36 -7.14
C TRP A 421 -44.35 -6.48 -8.03
N PRO A 422 -44.83 -7.73 -7.83
CA PRO A 422 -44.36 -8.89 -8.60
C PRO A 422 -44.63 -8.77 -10.10
N GLY A 423 -43.81 -9.41 -10.93
CA GLY A 423 -43.85 -9.36 -12.40
C GLY A 423 -43.05 -8.21 -12.98
N THR A 424 -42.22 -7.55 -12.16
CA THR A 424 -41.44 -6.37 -12.56
C THR A 424 -40.01 -6.43 -12.02
N LEU A 425 -39.14 -5.55 -12.53
CA LEU A 425 -37.84 -5.24 -11.96
C LEU A 425 -37.63 -3.73 -11.90
N ARG A 426 -36.68 -3.29 -11.07
CA ARG A 426 -36.30 -1.90 -10.91
C ARG A 426 -34.83 -1.69 -11.29
N ILE A 427 -34.59 -0.68 -12.12
CA ILE A 427 -33.29 -0.22 -12.59
C ILE A 427 -33.01 1.18 -12.03
N SER A 428 -31.80 1.42 -11.52
CA SER A 428 -31.32 2.73 -11.08
C SER A 428 -30.60 3.49 -12.19
N LEU A 429 -30.89 4.78 -12.36
CA LEU A 429 -30.24 5.70 -13.31
C LEU A 429 -28.95 6.33 -12.74
N THR A 430 -28.55 5.95 -11.53
CA THR A 430 -27.31 6.43 -10.90
C THR A 430 -26.05 5.72 -11.42
N ALA A 431 -26.23 4.68 -12.25
CA ALA A 431 -25.17 4.13 -13.07
C ALA A 431 -24.65 5.16 -14.08
N ASN A 432 -23.36 5.09 -14.38
CA ASN A 432 -22.77 6.02 -15.34
C ASN A 432 -23.15 5.63 -16.77
N ASP A 433 -22.94 6.55 -17.71
CA ASP A 433 -23.39 6.41 -19.10
C ASP A 433 -22.78 5.16 -19.77
N ARG A 434 -21.56 4.78 -19.37
CA ARG A 434 -20.89 3.56 -19.86
C ARG A 434 -21.62 2.30 -19.38
N GLN A 435 -21.97 2.21 -18.09
CA GLN A 435 -22.71 1.07 -17.53
C GLN A 435 -24.10 0.95 -18.14
N LEU A 436 -24.83 2.07 -18.31
CA LEU A 436 -26.15 2.08 -18.94
C LEU A 436 -26.10 1.61 -20.40
N ARG A 437 -25.13 2.08 -21.20
CA ARG A 437 -24.95 1.62 -22.59
C ARG A 437 -24.63 0.14 -22.68
N ARG A 438 -23.68 -0.33 -21.86
CA ARG A 438 -23.28 -1.75 -21.81
C ARG A 438 -24.45 -2.66 -21.48
N THR A 439 -25.32 -2.23 -20.57
CA THR A 439 -26.53 -2.98 -20.20
C THR A 439 -27.47 -3.18 -21.39
N VAL A 440 -27.69 -2.12 -22.19
CA VAL A 440 -28.53 -2.18 -23.40
C VAL A 440 -27.87 -2.99 -24.52
N GLU A 441 -26.55 -2.88 -24.68
CA GLU A 441 -25.80 -3.59 -25.73
C GLU A 441 -25.67 -5.09 -25.46
N GLN A 442 -25.50 -5.51 -24.21
CA GLN A 442 -25.52 -6.93 -23.84
C GLN A 442 -26.88 -7.58 -24.10
N ASP A 443 -27.98 -6.83 -24.00
CA ASP A 443 -29.34 -7.35 -24.23
C ASP A 443 -29.72 -7.39 -25.72
N ARG A 444 -29.07 -6.56 -26.57
CA ARG A 444 -29.21 -6.65 -28.04
C ARG A 444 -28.70 -7.96 -28.63
N LEU A 445 -27.82 -8.68 -27.94
CA LEU A 445 -27.33 -10.00 -28.37
C LEU A 445 -28.35 -11.12 -28.15
N ASP A 446 -29.39 -10.90 -27.34
CA ASP A 446 -30.36 -11.93 -26.91
C ASP A 446 -31.84 -11.48 -27.00
N GLY A 447 -32.15 -10.40 -27.73
CA GLY A 447 -33.53 -9.93 -27.91
C GLY A 447 -34.47 -11.08 -28.33
N PRO A 448 -35.74 -11.11 -27.86
CA PRO A 448 -36.64 -12.20 -28.17
C PRO A 448 -36.81 -12.30 -29.69
N ALA A 449 -36.38 -13.41 -30.28
CA ALA A 449 -36.63 -13.74 -31.66
C ALA A 449 -38.15 -13.82 -31.88
N ILE A 450 -38.75 -12.71 -32.33
CA ILE A 450 -40.08 -12.69 -32.92
C ILE A 450 -39.92 -13.36 -34.28
N SER A 451 -40.10 -14.68 -34.29
CA SER A 451 -40.28 -15.44 -35.53
C SER A 451 -41.60 -14.98 -36.15
N GLY A 452 -41.49 -14.34 -37.31
CA GLY A 452 -42.62 -14.05 -38.15
C GLY A 452 -43.17 -15.34 -38.76
N SER A 453 -44.46 -15.56 -38.62
CA SER A 453 -45.25 -16.31 -39.59
C SER A 453 -46.45 -15.47 -39.98
N ASP A 454 -46.64 -15.34 -41.29
CA ASP A 454 -47.78 -14.77 -42.00
C ASP A 454 -47.87 -13.25 -42.15
N ARG A 455 -47.30 -12.76 -43.27
CA ARG A 455 -48.13 -12.25 -44.38
C ARG A 455 -47.31 -12.16 -45.67
N GLN A 456 -47.71 -12.95 -46.66
CA GLN A 456 -47.34 -12.80 -48.06
C GLN A 456 -47.82 -11.44 -48.59
N SER A 457 -46.95 -10.73 -49.33
CA SER A 457 -47.13 -10.42 -50.76
C SER A 457 -46.40 -9.15 -51.17
N GLY A 458 -45.69 -9.22 -52.31
CA GLY A 458 -45.58 -8.07 -53.21
C GLY A 458 -44.26 -7.30 -53.22
N HIS A 459 -43.40 -7.70 -54.16
CA HIS A 459 -42.69 -6.81 -55.10
C HIS A 459 -41.29 -6.25 -54.77
N LYS A 460 -40.35 -6.80 -55.55
CA LYS A 460 -39.28 -6.15 -56.32
C LYS A 460 -38.23 -5.34 -55.54
N THR A 461 -37.05 -5.95 -55.45
CA THR A 461 -35.76 -5.25 -55.53
C THR A 461 -35.71 -4.29 -56.73
N PRO A 462 -35.04 -3.14 -56.56
CA PRO A 462 -33.83 -2.96 -57.34
C PRO A 462 -32.65 -2.44 -56.50
N GLU A 463 -31.46 -2.80 -56.99
CA GLU A 463 -30.15 -2.41 -56.53
C GLU A 463 -29.98 -0.89 -56.37
N ALA A 464 -29.30 -0.46 -55.30
CA ALA A 464 -28.61 0.82 -55.25
C ALA A 464 -27.32 0.71 -54.43
N LYS A 465 -26.22 0.68 -55.18
CA LYS A 465 -24.87 1.17 -54.87
C LYS A 465 -24.46 1.36 -53.40
N TYR A 466 -23.53 0.50 -53.01
CA TYR A 466 -22.55 0.76 -51.96
C TYR A 466 -21.66 1.95 -52.38
N ASP A 467 -21.60 2.99 -51.56
CA ASP A 467 -20.50 3.98 -51.58
C ASP A 467 -20.17 4.36 -50.12
N PRO A 468 -18.89 4.46 -49.73
CA PRO A 468 -18.45 4.38 -48.35
C PRO A 468 -18.32 5.76 -47.70
N ILE A 469 -19.06 6.00 -46.62
CA ILE A 469 -18.76 7.07 -45.66
C ILE A 469 -18.91 6.50 -44.25
N THR A 470 -18.03 5.58 -43.88
CA THR A 470 -17.88 5.04 -42.51
C THR A 470 -16.43 4.76 -42.15
N ASP A 471 -15.46 5.55 -42.65
CA ASP A 471 -14.05 5.38 -42.30
C ASP A 471 -13.36 6.64 -41.74
N ALA A 472 -14.12 7.68 -41.37
CA ALA A 472 -13.53 8.94 -40.88
C ALA A 472 -13.83 9.30 -39.42
N PHE A 473 -14.65 8.52 -38.70
CA PHE A 473 -15.00 8.83 -37.29
C PHE A 473 -14.62 7.74 -36.27
N ASP A 474 -14.34 6.51 -36.72
CA ASP A 474 -13.92 5.42 -35.82
C ASP A 474 -12.40 5.35 -35.64
N SER A 475 -11.60 5.81 -36.60
CA SER A 475 -10.14 5.70 -36.50
C SER A 475 -9.54 6.55 -35.38
N ASN A 476 -10.12 7.71 -35.04
CA ASN A 476 -9.59 8.59 -33.98
C ASN A 476 -9.94 8.11 -32.56
N PHE A 477 -11.07 7.42 -32.37
CA PHE A 477 -11.46 6.86 -31.08
C PHE A 477 -10.81 5.50 -30.85
N GLN A 478 -10.75 4.64 -31.87
CA GLN A 478 -9.97 3.42 -31.83
C GLN A 478 -8.48 3.74 -31.68
N ASP A 479 -7.94 4.78 -32.34
CA ASP A 479 -6.53 5.16 -32.13
C ASP A 479 -6.29 5.79 -30.76
N GLU A 480 -7.21 6.55 -30.15
CA GLU A 480 -6.99 7.09 -28.81
C GLU A 480 -7.21 6.02 -27.71
N VAL A 481 -8.12 5.08 -27.92
CA VAL A 481 -8.32 3.90 -27.06
C VAL A 481 -7.19 2.91 -27.23
N ASP A 482 -6.78 2.58 -28.45
CA ASP A 482 -5.60 1.76 -28.71
C ASP A 482 -4.31 2.50 -28.34
N ARG A 483 -4.26 3.84 -28.35
CA ARG A 483 -3.12 4.59 -27.82
C ARG A 483 -3.12 4.56 -26.31
N ARG A 484 -4.27 4.64 -25.63
CA ARG A 484 -4.36 4.48 -24.17
C ARG A 484 -4.11 3.05 -23.71
N ILE A 485 -4.62 2.06 -24.44
CA ILE A 485 -4.35 0.64 -24.22
C ILE A 485 -2.89 0.36 -24.58
N ARG A 486 -2.34 0.86 -25.70
CA ARG A 486 -0.90 0.75 -26.01
C ARG A 486 -0.04 1.47 -24.99
N LEU A 487 -0.46 2.58 -24.39
CA LEU A 487 0.27 3.27 -23.32
C LEU A 487 0.18 2.51 -21.99
N GLU A 488 -0.97 2.00 -21.58
CA GLU A 488 -1.11 1.17 -20.38
C GLU A 488 -0.42 -0.20 -20.54
N PHE A 489 -0.47 -0.77 -21.74
CA PHE A 489 0.22 -2.00 -22.11
C PHE A 489 1.72 -1.75 -22.30
N GLN A 490 2.16 -0.58 -22.81
CA GLN A 490 3.55 -0.13 -22.84
C GLN A 490 4.09 0.18 -21.45
N ASP A 491 3.30 0.69 -20.51
CA ASP A 491 3.74 0.95 -19.14
C ASP A 491 3.92 -0.37 -18.38
N ARG A 492 3.00 -1.33 -18.56
CA ARG A 492 3.13 -2.71 -18.05
C ARG A 492 4.31 -3.43 -18.73
N LEU A 493 4.44 -3.32 -20.05
CA LEU A 493 5.57 -3.86 -20.79
C LEU A 493 6.86 -3.15 -20.42
N TRP A 494 6.90 -1.85 -20.11
CA TRP A 494 8.14 -1.15 -19.78
C TRP A 494 8.62 -1.57 -18.41
N PHE A 495 7.75 -1.65 -17.40
CA PHE A 495 8.15 -2.15 -16.08
C PHE A 495 8.58 -3.62 -16.16
N CYS A 496 7.79 -4.47 -16.83
CA CYS A 496 8.18 -5.86 -17.07
C CYS A 496 9.42 -6.00 -17.96
N GLN A 497 9.61 -5.18 -18.99
CA GLN A 497 10.77 -5.18 -19.90
C GLN A 497 11.99 -4.61 -19.21
N VAL A 498 11.88 -3.66 -18.29
CA VAL A 498 13.01 -3.15 -17.50
C VAL A 498 13.40 -4.20 -16.45
N THR A 499 12.46 -4.87 -15.80
CA THR A 499 12.75 -5.99 -14.89
C THR A 499 13.34 -7.18 -15.67
N VAL A 500 12.78 -7.54 -16.82
CA VAL A 500 13.27 -8.61 -17.70
C VAL A 500 14.56 -8.22 -18.43
N ALA A 501 14.80 -6.95 -18.75
CA ALA A 501 16.07 -6.46 -19.29
C ALA A 501 17.13 -6.44 -18.20
N SER A 502 16.81 -6.08 -16.97
CA SER A 502 17.71 -6.24 -15.83
C SER A 502 18.07 -7.71 -15.65
N PHE A 503 17.11 -8.62 -15.79
CA PHE A 503 17.33 -10.07 -15.81
C PHE A 503 18.18 -10.53 -17.01
N GLY A 504 17.92 -10.00 -18.20
CA GLY A 504 18.68 -10.27 -19.42
C GLY A 504 20.11 -9.74 -19.37
N VAL A 505 20.34 -8.61 -18.69
CA VAL A 505 21.67 -8.07 -18.39
C VAL A 505 22.38 -9.00 -17.42
N ILE A 506 21.75 -9.41 -16.32
CA ILE A 506 22.34 -10.37 -15.36
C ILE A 506 22.69 -11.71 -16.05
N ILE A 507 21.80 -12.25 -16.88
CA ILE A 507 22.03 -13.51 -17.64
C ILE A 507 23.10 -13.34 -18.73
N CYS A 508 23.08 -12.25 -19.49
CA CYS A 508 24.14 -11.97 -20.47
C CYS A 508 25.50 -11.84 -19.78
N PHE A 509 25.56 -11.17 -18.63
CA PHE A 509 26.80 -11.02 -17.88
C PHE A 509 27.29 -12.34 -17.26
N LEU A 510 26.38 -13.19 -16.75
CA LEU A 510 26.66 -14.58 -16.35
C LEU A 510 27.24 -15.40 -17.51
N SER A 511 26.74 -15.22 -18.74
CA SER A 511 27.27 -15.90 -19.93
C SER A 511 28.66 -15.41 -20.34
N THR A 512 28.99 -14.14 -20.09
CA THR A 512 30.31 -13.56 -20.41
C THR A 512 31.37 -13.82 -19.34
N SER A 513 31.00 -14.11 -18.09
CA SER A 513 31.95 -14.42 -17.00
C SER A 513 32.35 -15.90 -16.95
N HIS A 514 31.50 -16.80 -17.48
CA HIS A 514 31.74 -18.25 -17.54
C HIS A 514 31.80 -18.77 -18.98
N THR A 515 32.86 -18.46 -19.72
CA THR A 515 33.20 -19.20 -20.95
C THR A 515 34.25 -20.26 -20.69
N GLU A 516 33.99 -21.15 -19.74
CA GLU A 516 34.58 -22.50 -19.60
C GLU A 516 33.99 -23.15 -18.33
N THR A 517 33.38 -24.34 -18.44
CA THR A 517 33.02 -25.31 -17.36
C THR A 517 31.58 -25.52 -16.86
N LEU A 518 30.51 -25.03 -17.51
CA LEU A 518 29.19 -25.65 -17.34
C LEU A 518 28.51 -25.96 -18.68
N SER A 519 28.70 -27.18 -19.15
CA SER A 519 27.87 -27.82 -20.16
C SER A 519 26.52 -28.19 -19.53
N LEU A 520 25.62 -27.22 -19.43
CA LEU A 520 24.18 -27.48 -19.35
C LEU A 520 23.62 -27.07 -20.72
N ASP A 521 23.26 -28.07 -21.52
CA ASP A 521 22.51 -27.90 -22.76
C ASP A 521 21.15 -27.27 -22.44
N LEU A 522 21.11 -25.95 -22.39
CA LEU A 522 19.87 -25.18 -22.41
C LEU A 522 19.56 -24.83 -23.87
N PRO A 523 18.32 -25.07 -24.37
CA PRO A 523 17.98 -24.86 -25.76
C PRO A 523 18.26 -23.41 -26.19
N GLU A 524 18.98 -23.23 -27.29
CA GLU A 524 19.35 -21.93 -27.90
C GLU A 524 18.16 -20.96 -28.15
N LYS A 525 16.92 -21.41 -27.99
CA LYS A 525 15.71 -20.60 -28.19
C LYS A 525 15.38 -19.64 -27.04
N LEU A 526 15.94 -19.79 -25.82
CA LEU A 526 15.62 -18.89 -24.70
C LEU A 526 16.50 -17.64 -24.57
N CYS A 527 17.72 -17.61 -25.15
CA CYS A 527 18.66 -16.50 -24.92
C CYS A 527 18.56 -15.32 -25.90
N CYS A 528 17.75 -15.38 -26.96
CA CYS A 528 17.80 -14.39 -28.05
C CYS A 528 16.49 -13.59 -28.31
N GLY A 529 15.51 -13.67 -27.42
CA GLY A 529 14.16 -13.16 -27.70
C GLY A 529 13.98 -11.64 -27.72
N HIS A 530 14.55 -10.86 -26.78
CA HIS A 530 14.05 -9.49 -26.56
C HIS A 530 15.09 -8.40 -26.20
N ALA A 531 16.40 -8.70 -26.15
CA ALA A 531 17.43 -7.70 -25.76
C ALA A 531 18.05 -6.90 -26.93
N LEU A 532 17.49 -6.96 -28.14
CA LEU A 532 18.07 -6.39 -29.37
C LEU A 532 17.16 -5.34 -30.03
N LEU A 533 16.89 -4.22 -29.34
CA LEU A 533 16.20 -3.07 -29.96
C LEU A 533 17.06 -1.81 -30.12
N TRP A 534 18.33 -1.80 -29.68
CA TRP A 534 19.21 -0.63 -29.87
C TRP A 534 20.61 -1.02 -30.37
N ALA A 535 20.71 -1.57 -31.59
CA ALA A 535 21.84 -1.42 -32.53
C ALA A 535 21.68 -2.34 -33.78
N PRO A 536 22.28 -2.00 -34.95
CA PRO A 536 22.14 -2.79 -36.17
C PRO A 536 22.82 -4.17 -36.05
N ARG A 537 22.02 -5.25 -36.19
CA ARG A 537 22.39 -6.68 -36.04
C ARG A 537 23.63 -7.13 -36.83
N ALA A 538 23.95 -6.52 -37.97
CA ALA A 538 24.98 -7.05 -38.88
C ALA A 538 26.43 -6.62 -38.55
N SER A 539 26.62 -5.49 -37.85
CA SER A 539 27.96 -4.93 -37.61
C SER A 539 28.56 -5.38 -36.26
N LEU A 540 27.72 -5.56 -35.24
CA LEU A 540 28.13 -6.03 -33.92
C LEU A 540 28.41 -7.53 -33.91
N GLN A 541 27.62 -8.35 -34.62
CA GLN A 541 27.83 -9.80 -34.66
C GLN A 541 29.09 -10.18 -35.45
N ARG A 542 29.41 -9.44 -36.53
CA ARG A 542 30.73 -9.56 -37.20
C ARG A 542 31.86 -9.11 -36.27
N ARG A 543 31.77 -7.95 -35.62
CA ARG A 543 32.80 -7.51 -34.65
C ARG A 543 32.96 -8.45 -33.44
N TRP A 544 31.88 -9.09 -33.01
CA TRP A 544 31.84 -10.04 -31.90
C TRP A 544 32.46 -11.38 -32.29
N ASN A 545 32.12 -11.92 -33.46
CA ASN A 545 32.74 -13.14 -33.99
C ASN A 545 34.22 -12.92 -34.31
N THR A 546 34.61 -11.77 -34.87
CA THR A 546 36.03 -11.43 -35.08
C THR A 546 36.77 -11.28 -33.75
N ARG A 547 36.16 -10.76 -32.67
CA ARG A 547 36.78 -10.74 -31.32
C ARG A 547 36.86 -12.12 -30.68
N ARG A 548 35.86 -12.99 -30.90
CA ARG A 548 35.81 -14.35 -30.37
C ARG A 548 36.86 -15.25 -31.02
N ASP A 549 37.09 -15.08 -32.32
CA ASP A 549 38.09 -15.84 -33.08
C ASP A 549 39.51 -15.32 -32.81
N VAL A 550 39.70 -14.02 -32.57
CA VAL A 550 40.99 -13.45 -32.12
C VAL A 550 41.35 -13.90 -30.69
N MET A 551 40.36 -14.05 -29.78
CA MET A 551 40.61 -14.54 -28.43
C MET A 551 40.93 -16.05 -28.35
N ARG A 552 40.66 -16.83 -29.40
CA ARG A 552 41.00 -18.26 -29.45
C ARG A 552 42.41 -18.54 -30.01
N SER A 553 43.07 -17.58 -30.65
CA SER A 553 44.30 -17.84 -31.43
C SER A 553 45.62 -17.40 -30.78
N SER A 554 45.71 -17.18 -29.47
CA SER A 554 46.96 -16.75 -28.82
C SER A 554 47.23 -17.49 -27.50
N ASN A 555 47.46 -18.80 -27.59
CA ASN A 555 48.12 -19.55 -26.52
C ASN A 555 49.64 -19.31 -26.58
N SER A 556 50.11 -18.25 -25.94
CA SER A 556 51.51 -18.14 -25.55
C SER A 556 51.58 -17.43 -24.19
N ASN A 557 51.66 -18.22 -23.12
CA ASN A 557 51.95 -17.72 -21.78
C ASN A 557 53.45 -17.38 -21.71
N VAL A 558 53.78 -16.08 -21.65
CA VAL A 558 55.14 -15.62 -21.34
C VAL A 558 55.11 -14.94 -19.99
N THR A 559 55.77 -15.55 -19.00
CA THR A 559 56.02 -14.98 -17.68
C THR A 559 57.30 -14.15 -17.77
N LEU A 560 57.23 -12.83 -17.58
CA LEU A 560 58.39 -11.94 -17.55
C LEU A 560 58.44 -11.22 -16.20
N THR A 561 59.62 -11.22 -15.58
CA THR A 561 59.94 -10.49 -14.35
C THR A 561 59.96 -8.96 -14.58
N LEU A 562 59.74 -8.22 -13.49
CA LEU A 562 59.34 -6.80 -13.43
C LEU A 562 60.38 -5.78 -13.95
N ASP A 563 61.59 -6.22 -14.28
CA ASP A 563 62.79 -5.43 -14.53
C ASP A 563 62.68 -4.46 -15.73
N LYS A 564 61.74 -4.70 -16.67
CA LYS A 564 61.66 -3.96 -17.95
C LYS A 564 60.64 -2.80 -18.00
N LEU A 565 59.97 -2.46 -16.90
CA LEU A 565 58.83 -1.53 -16.92
C LEU A 565 59.09 -0.15 -16.27
N GLU A 566 60.25 0.09 -15.68
CA GLU A 566 60.41 1.20 -14.72
C GLU A 566 61.36 2.33 -15.13
N SER A 567 61.19 2.86 -16.35
CA SER A 567 61.72 4.19 -16.70
C SER A 567 60.60 5.17 -17.06
N GLY A 568 60.08 5.87 -16.04
CA GLY A 568 59.44 7.19 -16.15
C GLY A 568 58.01 7.28 -16.73
N ALA A 569 57.00 7.32 -15.84
CA ALA A 569 55.59 7.69 -16.14
C ALA A 569 54.90 6.82 -17.23
N PRO A 570 53.56 6.84 -17.44
CA PRO A 570 52.82 5.70 -18.00
C PRO A 570 52.92 5.62 -19.53
N LYS A 571 54.12 5.38 -20.05
CA LYS A 571 54.39 5.04 -21.44
C LYS A 571 55.50 4.00 -21.45
N VAL A 572 55.13 2.74 -21.63
CA VAL A 572 56.08 1.70 -22.07
C VAL A 572 55.92 1.61 -23.58
N ASP A 573 56.99 1.89 -24.32
CA ASP A 573 57.00 1.99 -25.80
C ASP A 573 56.01 3.02 -26.37
N GLY A 574 55.80 4.16 -25.69
CA GLY A 574 54.97 5.26 -26.20
C GLY A 574 53.45 5.01 -26.21
N LYS A 575 52.97 3.86 -25.71
CA LYS A 575 51.54 3.49 -25.71
C LYS A 575 50.92 3.56 -24.30
N PRO A 576 49.65 4.02 -24.17
CA PRO A 576 48.95 4.07 -22.89
C PRO A 576 48.59 2.67 -22.35
N VAL A 577 48.74 2.49 -21.04
CA VAL A 577 48.50 1.23 -20.30
C VAL A 577 47.10 1.21 -19.69
N LEU A 578 46.30 0.19 -19.98
CA LEU A 578 44.96 -0.04 -19.41
C LEU A 578 45.03 -1.11 -18.33
N ARG A 579 44.63 -0.79 -17.10
CA ARG A 579 44.60 -1.73 -15.96
C ARG A 579 43.22 -2.35 -15.78
N LEU A 580 43.14 -3.66 -15.62
CA LEU A 580 41.90 -4.42 -15.41
C LEU A 580 42.02 -5.34 -14.18
N PRO A 581 40.93 -5.65 -13.46
CA PRO A 581 40.95 -6.60 -12.34
C PRO A 581 41.10 -8.07 -12.81
N ASN A 582 41.44 -8.97 -11.88
CA ASN A 582 41.47 -10.42 -12.10
C ASN A 582 40.07 -11.06 -12.06
N ARG A 583 39.98 -12.34 -12.47
CA ARG A 583 38.73 -13.11 -12.40
C ARG A 583 38.36 -13.42 -10.94
N ILE A 584 37.07 -13.34 -10.63
CA ILE A 584 36.53 -13.62 -9.29
C ILE A 584 36.59 -15.14 -9.00
N PRO A 585 37.14 -15.57 -7.84
CA PRO A 585 37.22 -16.98 -7.47
C PRO A 585 35.86 -17.59 -7.17
N VAL A 586 35.69 -18.91 -7.41
CA VAL A 586 34.42 -19.62 -7.15
C VAL A 586 34.00 -19.51 -5.67
N ALA A 587 34.94 -19.56 -4.73
CA ALA A 587 34.66 -19.37 -3.31
C ALA A 587 34.04 -17.98 -3.02
N ALA A 588 34.53 -16.92 -3.66
CA ALA A 588 33.95 -15.59 -3.53
C ALA A 588 32.52 -15.54 -4.10
N TRP A 589 32.28 -16.19 -5.25
CA TRP A 589 30.95 -16.28 -5.85
C TRP A 589 29.93 -16.99 -4.97
N VAL A 590 30.30 -18.08 -4.30
CA VAL A 590 29.41 -18.78 -3.36
C VAL A 590 28.98 -17.86 -2.22
N VAL A 591 29.91 -17.06 -1.68
CA VAL A 591 29.62 -16.09 -0.61
C VAL A 591 28.73 -14.95 -1.11
N ILE A 592 28.98 -14.42 -2.32
CA ILE A 592 28.15 -13.40 -2.95
C ILE A 592 26.72 -13.92 -3.15
N MET A 593 26.57 -15.14 -3.69
CA MET A 593 25.27 -15.77 -3.90
C MET A 593 24.53 -16.03 -2.60
N PHE A 594 25.24 -16.43 -1.54
CA PHE A 594 24.66 -16.57 -0.20
C PHE A 594 24.05 -15.24 0.28
N GLY A 595 24.82 -14.15 0.26
CA GLY A 595 24.32 -12.83 0.69
C GLY A 595 23.16 -12.33 -0.18
N SER A 596 23.17 -12.65 -1.47
CA SER A 596 22.14 -12.20 -2.42
C SER A 596 20.81 -12.94 -2.24
N LEU A 597 20.86 -14.26 -2.05
CA LEU A 597 19.67 -15.07 -1.78
C LEU A 597 19.08 -14.79 -0.39
N GLU A 598 19.92 -14.54 0.61
CA GLU A 598 19.46 -14.06 1.91
C GLU A 598 18.73 -12.71 1.79
N ARG A 599 19.22 -11.77 0.98
CA ARG A 599 18.47 -10.52 0.71
C ARG A 599 17.15 -10.73 0.00
N MET A 600 17.08 -11.64 -0.96
CA MET A 600 15.83 -11.99 -1.63
C MET A 600 14.81 -12.55 -0.64
N ALA A 601 15.24 -13.43 0.27
CA ALA A 601 14.40 -13.92 1.36
C ALA A 601 13.98 -12.79 2.31
N PHE A 602 14.91 -11.91 2.68
CA PHE A 602 14.66 -10.78 3.57
C PHE A 602 13.64 -9.79 2.99
N TYR A 603 13.90 -9.25 1.81
CA TYR A 603 13.00 -8.28 1.17
C TYR A 603 11.69 -8.92 0.71
N GLY A 604 11.75 -10.13 0.15
CA GLY A 604 10.54 -10.85 -0.28
C GLY A 604 9.63 -11.20 0.89
N GLY A 605 10.18 -11.65 2.02
CA GLY A 605 9.37 -12.00 3.19
C GLY A 605 8.89 -10.79 4.00
N SER A 606 9.66 -9.69 4.06
CA SER A 606 9.29 -8.52 4.88
C SER A 606 8.32 -7.55 4.21
N THR A 607 8.32 -7.46 2.87
CA THR A 607 7.43 -6.54 2.13
C THR A 607 5.94 -6.75 2.47
N PRO A 608 5.41 -7.99 2.54
CA PRO A 608 3.99 -8.24 2.81
C PRO A 608 3.58 -8.14 4.30
N PHE A 609 4.51 -7.90 5.23
CA PHE A 609 4.19 -7.86 6.67
C PHE A 609 3.13 -6.81 7.02
N GLN A 610 3.14 -5.65 6.36
CA GLN A 610 2.15 -4.59 6.61
C GLN A 610 0.72 -5.10 6.37
N ASN A 611 0.47 -5.71 5.22
CA ASN A 611 -0.85 -6.22 4.86
C ASN A 611 -1.24 -7.43 5.71
N TYR A 612 -0.28 -8.33 5.98
CA TYR A 612 -0.46 -9.51 6.82
C TYR A 612 -0.96 -9.15 8.23
N ILE A 613 -0.39 -8.09 8.84
CA ILE A 613 -0.71 -7.65 10.19
C ILE A 613 -1.97 -6.77 10.23
N GLN A 614 -2.08 -5.83 9.28
CA GLN A 614 -3.11 -4.79 9.29
C GLN A 614 -4.51 -5.33 9.08
N ARG A 615 -4.68 -6.24 8.12
CA ARG A 615 -5.99 -6.69 7.60
C ARG A 615 -6.36 -8.07 8.12
N SER A 616 -7.65 -8.35 8.27
CA SER A 616 -8.16 -9.60 8.85
C SER A 616 -8.30 -10.73 7.82
N GLY A 617 -8.36 -10.41 6.52
CA GLY A 617 -8.55 -11.40 5.45
C GLY A 617 -9.95 -12.03 5.43
N ALA A 618 -10.97 -11.36 5.99
CA ALA A 618 -12.37 -11.76 5.87
C ALA A 618 -12.87 -11.61 4.42
N GLU A 619 -13.84 -12.45 4.00
CA GLU A 619 -14.36 -12.44 2.63
C GLU A 619 -14.85 -11.04 2.21
N GLY A 620 -14.25 -10.50 1.15
CA GLY A 620 -14.55 -9.17 0.60
C GLY A 620 -13.54 -8.05 0.95
N ASP A 621 -12.54 -8.33 1.78
CA ASP A 621 -11.47 -7.37 2.12
C ASP A 621 -10.18 -7.64 1.31
N SER A 622 -9.29 -6.65 1.20
CA SER A 622 -7.98 -6.83 0.55
C SER A 622 -7.11 -7.85 1.33
N PRO A 623 -6.16 -8.56 0.68
CA PRO A 623 -5.42 -9.67 1.31
C PRO A 623 -4.83 -9.33 2.69
N GLY A 624 -5.08 -10.18 3.70
CA GLY A 624 -4.66 -9.99 5.10
C GLY A 624 -4.86 -11.24 5.96
N ARG A 625 -4.44 -11.20 7.23
CA ARG A 625 -4.69 -12.32 8.18
C ARG A 625 -4.92 -11.89 9.64
N LEU A 626 -4.13 -10.99 10.21
CA LEU A 626 -4.13 -10.76 11.67
C LEU A 626 -5.12 -9.69 12.15
N GLY A 627 -5.59 -8.80 11.28
CA GLY A 627 -6.66 -7.84 11.58
C GLY A 627 -6.37 -6.83 12.68
N LYS A 628 -5.11 -6.47 12.93
CA LYS A 628 -4.71 -5.62 14.07
C LYS A 628 -4.77 -4.11 13.79
N GLY A 629 -5.19 -3.70 12.60
CA GLY A 629 -5.31 -2.30 12.21
C GLY A 629 -3.97 -1.66 11.82
N GLN A 630 -4.04 -0.51 11.13
CA GLN A 630 -2.88 0.13 10.50
C GLN A 630 -1.83 0.60 11.50
N ILE A 631 -2.26 1.11 12.66
CA ILE A 631 -1.36 1.63 13.69
C ILE A 631 -0.51 0.48 14.24
N THR A 632 -1.13 -0.66 14.58
CA THR A 632 -0.42 -1.84 15.10
C THR A 632 0.49 -2.47 14.04
N ALA A 633 0.07 -2.52 12.78
CA ALA A 633 0.89 -3.04 11.69
C ALA A 633 2.12 -2.16 11.41
N THR A 634 1.92 -0.85 11.35
CA THR A 634 3.00 0.12 11.16
C THR A 634 3.93 0.10 12.37
N ALA A 635 3.37 0.05 13.59
CA ALA A 635 4.15 -0.11 14.80
C ALA A 635 4.97 -1.40 14.71
N LEU A 636 4.39 -2.58 14.50
CA LEU A 636 5.15 -3.85 14.43
C LEU A 636 6.21 -3.89 13.32
N ASN A 637 5.94 -3.34 12.13
CA ASN A 637 6.94 -3.21 11.07
C ASN A 637 8.07 -2.25 11.44
N GLN A 638 7.76 -1.19 12.18
CA GLN A 638 8.75 -0.25 12.69
C GLN A 638 9.39 -0.69 14.02
N ALA A 639 8.79 -1.66 14.74
CA ALA A 639 8.97 -2.00 16.17
C ALA A 639 9.55 -3.41 16.43
N LEU A 640 10.29 -3.98 15.50
CA LEU A 640 11.26 -5.05 15.76
C LEU A 640 12.29 -4.88 16.92
N TRP A 641 12.02 -4.10 17.99
CA TRP A 641 12.64 -4.20 19.31
C TRP A 641 11.64 -3.86 20.44
N VAL A 642 11.05 -4.92 21.01
CA VAL A 642 10.73 -5.22 22.44
C VAL A 642 10.12 -4.06 23.28
N THR A 643 8.91 -4.11 23.87
CA THR A 643 8.22 -5.15 24.66
C THR A 643 6.72 -4.80 24.76
N SER A 644 5.89 -5.77 25.10
CA SER A 644 4.45 -5.65 25.31
C SER A 644 4.03 -4.89 26.59
N HIS A 645 2.93 -4.13 26.46
CA HIS A 645 1.87 -3.77 27.43
C HIS A 645 1.60 -2.27 27.65
N TYR A 646 0.40 -1.88 27.17
CA TYR A 646 -0.58 -0.90 27.68
C TYR A 646 -0.24 0.62 27.80
N GLU A 647 -1.03 1.39 27.05
CA GLU A 647 -1.79 2.58 27.46
C GLU A 647 -1.02 3.87 27.88
N ASP A 648 -0.63 4.66 26.89
CA ASP A 648 -0.81 6.13 26.93
C ASP A 648 -0.87 6.72 25.50
N GLN A 649 -1.81 7.64 25.27
CA GLN A 649 -2.10 8.24 23.96
C GLN A 649 -1.13 9.35 23.53
N ASN A 650 -0.08 9.64 24.30
CA ASN A 650 0.90 10.66 23.93
C ASN A 650 2.31 10.23 24.31
N THR A 651 2.96 9.43 23.46
CA THR A 651 4.39 9.51 23.05
C THR A 651 4.72 8.24 22.24
N ASN A 652 4.72 8.35 20.92
CA ASN A 652 5.17 7.26 20.04
C ASN A 652 6.70 7.12 20.17
N SER A 653 7.19 5.99 20.72
CA SER A 653 8.62 5.68 20.79
C SER A 653 9.03 4.70 19.68
N PRO A 654 9.83 5.11 18.67
CA PRO A 654 10.37 4.22 17.65
C PRO A 654 11.84 3.85 17.95
N VAL A 655 12.09 2.92 18.88
CA VAL A 655 13.47 2.46 19.24
C VAL A 655 13.99 1.36 18.31
N SER A 656 13.20 0.89 17.35
CA SER A 656 13.46 -0.43 16.76
C SER A 656 14.27 -0.46 15.45
N TYR A 657 14.36 0.61 14.66
CA TYR A 657 15.33 0.62 13.54
C TYR A 657 16.78 0.82 14.03
N PHE A 658 16.96 1.34 15.24
CA PHE A 658 18.28 1.61 15.81
C PHE A 658 19.09 0.34 16.06
N LEU A 659 18.45 -0.71 16.57
CA LEU A 659 19.15 -1.90 17.04
C LEU A 659 19.48 -2.90 15.90
N SER A 660 18.75 -2.94 14.79
CA SER A 660 19.11 -3.75 13.60
C SER A 660 20.38 -3.27 12.90
N TYR A 661 20.75 -2.00 13.07
CA TYR A 661 22.02 -1.43 12.61
C TYR A 661 23.15 -1.55 13.65
N LEU A 662 22.84 -1.96 14.89
CA LEU A 662 23.82 -2.24 15.95
C LEU A 662 24.14 -3.73 16.10
N THR A 663 23.21 -4.64 15.81
CA THR A 663 23.47 -6.10 15.76
C THR A 663 24.67 -6.48 14.88
N PRO A 664 24.96 -5.82 13.74
CA PRO A 664 26.15 -6.13 12.94
C PRO A 664 27.45 -5.82 13.68
N VAL A 665 27.45 -4.83 14.58
CA VAL A 665 28.61 -4.50 15.43
C VAL A 665 28.83 -5.60 16.46
N PHE A 666 27.77 -6.09 17.10
CA PHE A 666 27.85 -7.22 18.04
C PHE A 666 28.28 -8.53 17.35
N ALA A 667 27.77 -8.82 16.16
CA ALA A 667 28.20 -9.98 15.38
C ALA A 667 29.67 -9.87 14.96
N SER A 668 30.13 -8.67 14.57
CA SER A 668 31.54 -8.43 14.24
C SER A 668 32.47 -8.57 15.46
N PHE A 669 31.99 -8.21 16.66
CA PHE A 669 32.71 -8.43 17.91
C PHE A 669 32.99 -9.92 18.15
N LEU A 670 31.98 -10.78 17.96
CA LEU A 670 32.13 -12.23 18.08
C LEU A 670 33.09 -12.81 17.02
N CYS A 671 33.12 -12.23 15.82
CA CYS A 671 34.02 -12.65 14.75
C CYS A 671 35.48 -12.37 15.09
N ASP A 672 35.82 -11.11 15.39
CA ASP A 672 37.20 -10.67 15.51
C ASP A 672 37.84 -11.15 16.83
N GLN A 673 37.05 -11.37 17.90
CA GLN A 673 37.58 -11.82 19.19
C GLN A 673 37.65 -13.35 19.35
N ARG A 674 36.63 -14.12 18.93
CA ARG A 674 36.47 -15.51 19.45
C ARG A 674 36.21 -16.59 18.41
N TYR A 675 35.38 -16.35 17.40
CA TYR A 675 34.87 -17.44 16.55
C TYR A 675 35.34 -17.37 15.08
N GLY A 676 35.83 -16.22 14.62
CA GLY A 676 36.10 -15.99 13.19
C GLY A 676 34.82 -15.81 12.36
N LYS A 677 34.98 -15.40 11.09
CA LYS A 677 33.87 -14.98 10.22
C LYS A 677 32.90 -16.12 9.86
N TYR A 678 33.40 -17.27 9.45
CA TYR A 678 32.56 -18.38 8.95
C TYR A 678 31.59 -18.93 9.99
N PRO A 679 32.00 -19.28 11.23
CA PRO A 679 31.05 -19.83 12.22
C PRO A 679 29.95 -18.86 12.59
N VAL A 680 30.24 -17.56 12.66
CA VAL A 680 29.23 -16.53 12.92
C VAL A 680 28.24 -16.42 11.76
N ILE A 681 28.72 -16.40 10.50
CA ILE A 681 27.85 -16.44 9.32
C ILE A 681 26.95 -17.69 9.34
N ALA A 682 27.50 -18.87 9.67
CA ALA A 682 26.75 -20.12 9.70
C ALA A 682 25.65 -20.12 10.78
N VAL A 683 25.94 -19.62 11.98
CA VAL A 683 24.94 -19.47 13.06
C VAL A 683 23.85 -18.48 12.65
N SER A 684 24.23 -17.32 12.09
CA SER A 684 23.27 -16.35 11.56
C SER A 684 22.41 -16.95 10.45
N ALA A 685 22.98 -17.80 9.59
CA ALA A 685 22.24 -18.47 8.54
C ALA A 685 21.18 -19.44 9.09
N ILE A 686 21.55 -20.27 10.08
CA ILE A 686 20.62 -21.18 10.77
C ILE A 686 19.50 -20.40 11.46
N MET A 687 19.82 -19.30 12.15
CA MET A 687 18.80 -18.44 12.78
C MET A 687 17.81 -17.87 11.76
N GLY A 688 18.29 -17.51 10.57
CA GLY A 688 17.42 -17.05 9.47
C GLY A 688 16.49 -18.15 8.96
N VAL A 689 17.02 -19.37 8.77
CA VAL A 689 16.21 -20.54 8.39
C VAL A 689 15.12 -20.82 9.43
N VAL A 690 15.47 -20.82 10.71
CA VAL A 690 14.52 -21.05 11.81
C VAL A 690 13.48 -19.91 11.89
N GLY A 691 13.92 -18.66 11.77
CA GLY A 691 13.03 -17.50 11.81
C GLY A 691 11.97 -17.56 10.70
N TRP A 692 12.39 -17.80 9.45
CA TRP A 692 11.45 -17.93 8.33
C TRP A 692 10.58 -19.20 8.42
N ALA A 693 11.10 -20.30 8.97
CA ALA A 693 10.31 -21.51 9.20
C ALA A 693 9.17 -21.27 10.19
N ILE A 694 9.43 -20.54 11.28
CA ILE A 694 8.42 -20.17 12.27
C ILE A 694 7.33 -19.32 11.62
N ILE A 695 7.71 -18.26 10.88
CA ILE A 695 6.75 -17.37 10.20
C ILE A 695 5.90 -18.16 9.20
N ALA A 696 6.52 -19.02 8.40
CA ALA A 696 5.80 -19.86 7.44
C ALA A 696 4.84 -20.83 8.17
N GLY A 697 5.31 -21.54 9.19
CA GLY A 697 4.51 -22.50 9.96
C GLY A 697 3.32 -21.87 10.68
N THR A 698 3.47 -20.66 11.22
CA THR A 698 2.38 -19.96 11.91
C THR A 698 1.47 -19.16 10.98
N SER A 699 1.78 -19.11 9.68
CA SER A 699 0.95 -18.50 8.64
C SER A 699 -0.06 -19.44 7.98
N VAL A 700 -0.14 -20.71 8.42
CA VAL A 700 -1.12 -21.70 7.93
C VAL A 700 -2.51 -21.37 8.46
N SER A 701 -3.54 -21.33 7.61
CA SER A 701 -4.94 -20.96 7.96
C SER A 701 -5.53 -21.68 9.18
N SER A 702 -5.08 -22.90 9.49
CA SER A 702 -5.51 -23.67 10.66
C SER A 702 -5.00 -23.17 12.01
N VAL A 703 -3.96 -22.32 12.04
CA VAL A 703 -3.40 -21.77 13.29
C VAL A 703 -4.24 -20.57 13.76
N PRO A 704 -4.67 -20.53 15.04
CA PRO A 704 -5.38 -19.38 15.62
C PRO A 704 -4.60 -18.06 15.48
N VAL A 705 -5.32 -16.93 15.37
CA VAL A 705 -4.75 -15.60 15.12
C VAL A 705 -3.69 -15.21 16.17
N ASP A 706 -3.91 -15.56 17.44
CA ASP A 706 -2.95 -15.26 18.52
C ASP A 706 -1.66 -16.08 18.42
N GLY A 707 -1.77 -17.33 17.94
CA GLY A 707 -0.61 -18.17 17.62
C GLY A 707 0.15 -17.66 16.40
N ALA A 708 -0.58 -17.18 15.38
CA ALA A 708 0.00 -16.58 14.18
C ALA A 708 0.76 -15.28 14.48
N LEU A 709 0.24 -14.43 15.38
CA LEU A 709 0.90 -13.22 15.83
C LEU A 709 2.17 -13.53 16.65
N SER A 710 2.08 -14.48 17.58
CA SER A 710 3.23 -14.87 18.42
C SER A 710 4.37 -15.44 17.59
N GLY A 711 4.05 -16.32 16.63
CA GLY A 711 5.04 -16.85 15.68
C GLY A 711 5.66 -15.78 14.80
N LEU A 712 4.87 -14.81 14.33
CA LEU A 712 5.37 -13.68 13.56
C LEU A 712 6.40 -12.86 14.35
N VAL A 713 6.09 -12.49 15.60
CA VAL A 713 6.99 -11.67 16.45
C VAL A 713 8.31 -12.38 16.72
N VAL A 714 8.27 -13.66 17.11
CA VAL A 714 9.47 -14.46 17.38
C VAL A 714 10.30 -14.65 16.10
N GLY A 715 9.63 -14.96 14.99
CA GLY A 715 10.28 -15.14 13.71
C GLY A 715 10.94 -13.87 13.19
N MET A 716 10.27 -12.72 13.28
CA MET A 716 10.82 -11.42 12.92
C MET A 716 12.09 -11.10 13.72
N ALA A 717 12.11 -11.37 15.03
CA ALA A 717 13.29 -11.13 15.87
C ALA A 717 14.49 -11.98 15.44
N LEU A 718 14.28 -13.27 15.16
CA LEU A 718 15.32 -14.17 14.67
C LEU A 718 15.86 -13.75 13.30
N VAL A 719 14.97 -13.36 12.38
CA VAL A 719 15.34 -12.86 11.05
C VAL A 719 16.15 -11.57 11.15
N ALA A 720 15.80 -10.64 12.05
CA ALA A 720 16.55 -9.41 12.25
C ALA A 720 17.98 -9.65 12.77
N VAL A 721 18.15 -10.58 13.72
CA VAL A 721 19.49 -10.96 14.21
C VAL A 721 20.30 -11.69 13.12
N SER A 722 19.64 -12.55 12.34
CA SER A 722 20.24 -13.22 11.19
C SER A 722 20.77 -12.22 10.15
N SER A 723 19.91 -11.30 9.72
CA SER A 723 20.22 -10.26 8.74
C SER A 723 21.39 -9.37 9.18
N GLY A 724 21.43 -9.00 10.47
CA GLY A 724 22.51 -8.19 11.03
C GLY A 724 23.88 -8.87 10.97
N GLY A 725 23.96 -10.18 11.24
CA GLY A 725 25.19 -10.94 11.12
C GLY A 725 25.63 -11.19 9.68
N VAL A 726 24.68 -11.35 8.76
CA VAL A 726 24.99 -11.58 7.34
C VAL A 726 25.51 -10.30 6.67
N ASN A 727 24.85 -9.16 6.85
CA ASN A 727 25.12 -7.94 6.09
C ASN A 727 26.50 -7.32 6.31
N SER A 728 27.02 -7.35 7.55
CA SER A 728 28.32 -6.73 7.84
C SER A 728 29.50 -7.65 7.56
N ILE A 729 29.30 -8.97 7.65
CA ILE A 729 30.40 -9.94 7.63
C ILE A 729 30.60 -10.53 6.23
N VAL A 730 29.52 -10.83 5.51
CA VAL A 730 29.57 -11.46 4.18
C VAL A 730 30.39 -10.67 3.14
N PRO A 731 30.25 -9.34 2.98
CA PRO A 731 31.07 -8.64 1.99
C PRO A 731 32.56 -8.69 2.34
N ALA A 732 32.90 -8.56 3.62
CA ALA A 732 34.27 -8.70 4.10
C ALA A 732 34.80 -10.13 3.92
N PHE A 733 33.95 -11.14 4.09
CA PHE A 733 34.31 -12.55 3.90
C PHE A 733 34.48 -12.91 2.42
N ALA A 734 33.68 -12.33 1.52
CA ALA A 734 33.82 -12.47 0.07
C ALA A 734 35.14 -11.85 -0.41
N ALA A 735 35.47 -10.66 0.10
CA ALA A 735 36.73 -9.98 -0.21
C ALA A 735 37.96 -10.77 0.30
N ASP A 736 37.87 -11.46 1.44
CA ASP A 736 38.94 -12.34 1.93
C ASP A 736 39.26 -13.51 0.99
N GLN A 737 38.33 -13.88 0.08
CA GLN A 737 38.54 -14.95 -0.88
C GLN A 737 39.31 -14.48 -2.14
N ALA A 738 39.54 -13.17 -2.30
CA ALA A 738 40.39 -12.63 -3.37
C ALA A 738 41.81 -13.21 -3.25
N HIS A 739 42.42 -13.60 -4.38
CA HIS A 739 43.67 -14.39 -4.41
C HIS A 739 44.80 -13.76 -3.57
N GLN A 740 45.40 -14.56 -2.67
CA GLN A 740 46.56 -14.17 -1.84
C GLN A 740 47.91 -14.18 -2.58
N LYS A 741 47.98 -14.68 -3.82
CA LYS A 741 49.22 -14.66 -4.62
C LYS A 741 49.29 -13.36 -5.42
N LYS A 742 50.12 -12.40 -4.97
CA LYS A 742 50.51 -11.20 -5.75
C LYS A 742 51.11 -11.65 -7.09
N THR A 743 50.28 -11.81 -8.11
CA THR A 743 50.72 -12.20 -9.46
C THR A 743 50.07 -11.26 -10.46
N THR A 744 50.87 -10.31 -10.94
CA THR A 744 50.56 -9.43 -12.08
C THR A 744 50.77 -10.24 -13.36
N ASN A 745 49.68 -10.64 -14.01
CA ASN A 745 49.76 -11.37 -15.28
C ASN A 745 49.60 -10.41 -16.46
N PHE A 746 50.59 -10.39 -17.35
CA PHE A 746 50.53 -9.67 -18.64
C PHE A 746 49.73 -10.47 -19.64
N ILE A 747 48.70 -9.87 -20.24
CA ILE A 747 47.93 -10.50 -21.30
C ILE A 747 47.68 -9.44 -22.37
N GLU A 748 48.40 -9.58 -23.48
CA GLU A 748 48.22 -8.90 -24.77
C GLU A 748 48.85 -7.53 -25.05
N HIS A 749 49.58 -7.49 -26.17
CA HIS A 749 49.88 -6.31 -26.98
C HIS A 749 48.76 -6.12 -28.02
N THR A 750 47.90 -5.13 -27.86
CA THR A 750 47.02 -4.68 -28.97
C THR A 750 47.70 -3.51 -29.70
N LYS A 751 47.41 -3.28 -31.00
CA LYS A 751 48.07 -2.24 -31.82
C LYS A 751 48.11 -0.83 -31.17
N ASN A 752 47.16 -0.49 -30.28
CA ASN A 752 47.00 0.87 -29.71
C ASN A 752 47.11 0.98 -28.17
N PHE A 753 47.04 -0.10 -27.39
CA PHE A 753 47.05 -0.07 -25.90
C PHE A 753 47.72 -1.34 -25.33
N LYS A 754 48.31 -1.24 -24.13
CA LYS A 754 48.86 -2.39 -23.38
C LYS A 754 47.94 -2.71 -22.19
N ILE A 755 47.48 -3.95 -22.04
CA ILE A 755 46.54 -4.35 -20.97
C ILE A 755 47.30 -5.05 -19.84
N VAL A 756 47.10 -4.60 -18.59
CA VAL A 756 47.75 -5.16 -17.38
C VAL A 756 46.68 -5.57 -16.37
N ARG A 757 46.76 -6.79 -15.83
CA ARG A 757 45.89 -7.20 -14.72
C ARG A 757 46.48 -6.81 -13.38
N ASP A 758 45.75 -6.01 -12.60
CA ASP A 758 46.23 -5.40 -11.35
C ASP A 758 45.45 -5.95 -10.14
N SER A 759 46.14 -6.70 -9.26
CA SER A 759 45.53 -7.32 -8.08
C SER A 759 45.05 -6.31 -7.03
N SER A 760 45.49 -5.05 -7.10
CA SER A 760 44.99 -4.00 -6.20
C SER A 760 43.53 -3.63 -6.48
N LEU A 761 43.00 -3.97 -7.66
CA LEU A 761 41.62 -3.70 -8.07
C LEU A 761 40.66 -4.88 -7.78
N ASP A 762 41.17 -6.04 -7.36
CA ASP A 762 40.38 -7.27 -7.19
C ASP A 762 39.33 -7.11 -6.07
N VAL A 763 39.72 -6.49 -4.96
CA VAL A 763 38.83 -6.23 -3.83
C VAL A 763 37.72 -5.26 -4.24
N GLN A 764 38.08 -4.16 -4.91
CA GLN A 764 37.11 -3.18 -5.43
C GLN A 764 36.10 -3.86 -6.37
N HIS A 765 36.58 -4.72 -7.27
CA HIS A 765 35.72 -5.43 -8.21
C HIS A 765 34.76 -6.39 -7.50
N ILE A 766 35.22 -7.15 -6.50
CA ILE A 766 34.36 -8.04 -5.70
C ILE A 766 33.26 -7.25 -4.97
N PHE A 767 33.58 -6.09 -4.39
CA PHE A 767 32.57 -5.25 -3.72
C PHE A 767 31.52 -4.74 -4.72
N HIS A 768 31.92 -4.29 -5.91
CA HIS A 768 30.98 -3.84 -6.95
C HIS A 768 30.03 -4.98 -7.36
N TRP A 769 30.55 -6.18 -7.61
CA TRP A 769 29.73 -7.34 -7.99
C TRP A 769 28.85 -7.83 -6.86
N TYR A 770 29.35 -7.86 -5.63
CA TYR A 770 28.54 -8.15 -4.45
C TYR A 770 27.35 -7.18 -4.37
N TYR A 771 27.61 -5.88 -4.51
CA TYR A 771 26.59 -4.84 -4.44
C TYR A 771 25.57 -4.91 -5.59
N LEU A 772 26.01 -5.35 -6.79
CA LEU A 772 25.12 -5.59 -7.92
C LEU A 772 24.19 -6.77 -7.66
N TYR A 773 24.73 -7.92 -7.27
CA TYR A 773 23.95 -9.15 -7.10
C TYR A 773 22.98 -9.05 -5.93
N ILE A 774 23.41 -8.44 -4.82
CA ILE A 774 22.58 -8.31 -3.63
C ILE A 774 21.34 -7.44 -3.90
N ASN A 775 21.49 -6.36 -4.66
CA ASN A 775 20.38 -5.49 -5.06
C ASN A 775 19.54 -6.11 -6.19
N GLY A 776 20.18 -6.69 -7.21
CA GLY A 776 19.49 -7.31 -8.34
C GLY A 776 18.62 -8.49 -7.92
N ILE A 777 19.18 -9.45 -7.17
CA ILE A 777 18.45 -10.63 -6.67
C ILE A 777 17.50 -10.25 -5.53
N GLY A 778 17.88 -9.30 -4.67
CA GLY A 778 17.01 -8.75 -3.63
C GLY A 778 15.71 -8.16 -4.20
N THR A 779 15.81 -7.45 -5.33
CA THR A 779 14.65 -6.84 -6.01
C THR A 779 13.68 -7.87 -6.57
N ILE A 780 14.16 -9.07 -6.96
CA ILE A 780 13.28 -10.17 -7.38
C ILE A 780 12.35 -10.56 -6.24
N GLY A 781 12.88 -10.65 -5.02
CA GLY A 781 12.09 -10.94 -3.83
C GLY A 781 11.01 -9.89 -3.57
N SER A 782 11.39 -8.60 -3.55
CA SER A 782 10.46 -7.51 -3.25
C SER A 782 9.39 -7.28 -4.33
N ILE A 783 9.65 -7.63 -5.59
CA ILE A 783 8.65 -7.55 -6.66
C ILE A 783 7.77 -8.80 -6.69
N ALA A 784 8.34 -10.00 -6.55
CA ALA A 784 7.60 -11.24 -6.73
C ALA A 784 6.56 -11.47 -5.63
N THR A 785 6.88 -11.18 -4.36
CA THR A 785 6.02 -11.57 -3.24
C THR A 785 4.71 -10.78 -3.12
N PRO A 786 4.62 -9.47 -3.43
CA PRO A 786 3.33 -8.78 -3.51
C PRO A 786 2.39 -9.33 -4.60
N PHE A 787 2.94 -9.80 -5.73
CA PHE A 787 2.12 -10.48 -6.75
C PHE A 787 1.64 -11.84 -6.23
N VAL A 788 2.51 -12.63 -5.58
CA VAL A 788 2.15 -13.93 -5.01
C VAL A 788 1.11 -13.78 -3.88
N GLU A 789 1.20 -12.72 -3.07
CA GLU A 789 0.20 -12.35 -2.06
C GLU A 789 -1.19 -12.17 -2.69
N HIS A 790 -1.26 -11.52 -3.85
CA HIS A 790 -2.52 -11.24 -4.54
C HIS A 790 -3.19 -12.50 -5.11
N TYR A 791 -2.41 -13.49 -5.56
CA TYR A 791 -2.92 -14.65 -6.31
C TYR A 791 -2.92 -16.00 -5.56
N ALA A 792 -2.20 -16.15 -4.44
CA ALA A 792 -2.02 -17.43 -3.77
C ALA A 792 -2.39 -17.40 -2.27
N SER A 793 -1.39 -17.26 -1.39
CA SER A 793 -1.59 -17.14 0.06
C SER A 793 -0.30 -16.70 0.76
N TYR A 794 -0.42 -16.18 1.98
CA TYR A 794 0.73 -15.80 2.81
C TYR A 794 1.66 -16.97 3.15
N LEU A 795 1.15 -18.20 3.22
CA LEU A 795 1.98 -19.39 3.43
C LEU A 795 2.98 -19.56 2.28
N VAL A 796 2.55 -19.39 1.03
CA VAL A 796 3.41 -19.52 -0.15
C VAL A 796 4.48 -18.43 -0.17
N VAL A 797 4.10 -17.21 0.21
CA VAL A 797 5.02 -16.07 0.36
C VAL A 797 6.13 -16.38 1.37
N TYR A 798 5.79 -16.86 2.56
CA TYR A 798 6.79 -17.14 3.59
C TYR A 798 7.56 -18.44 3.34
N LEU A 799 6.99 -19.41 2.63
CA LEU A 799 7.73 -20.57 2.12
C LEU A 799 8.76 -20.18 1.06
N PHE A 800 8.47 -19.17 0.22
CA PHE A 800 9.45 -18.61 -0.71
C PHE A 800 10.64 -17.99 0.05
N ALA A 801 10.39 -17.20 1.08
CA ALA A 801 11.46 -16.64 1.93
C ALA A 801 12.25 -17.74 2.66
N PHE A 802 11.56 -18.75 3.21
CA PHE A 802 12.19 -19.91 3.84
C PHE A 802 13.09 -20.69 2.86
N GLY A 803 12.58 -21.05 1.68
CA GLY A 803 13.35 -21.73 0.64
C GLY A 803 14.55 -20.91 0.16
N GLY A 804 14.34 -19.59 0.00
CA GLY A 804 15.39 -18.63 -0.33
C GLY A 804 16.52 -18.56 0.69
N MET A 805 16.28 -18.95 1.95
CA MET A 805 17.31 -19.02 2.99
C MET A 805 17.92 -20.42 3.15
N VAL A 806 17.15 -21.49 2.95
CA VAL A 806 17.63 -22.88 3.07
C VAL A 806 18.68 -23.20 2.00
N VAL A 807 18.39 -22.90 0.73
CA VAL A 807 19.29 -23.19 -0.40
C VAL A 807 20.69 -22.59 -0.21
N PRO A 808 20.86 -21.27 0.05
CA PRO A 808 22.19 -20.69 0.25
C PRO A 808 22.86 -21.22 1.52
N THR A 809 22.10 -21.54 2.57
CA THR A 809 22.66 -22.11 3.81
C THR A 809 23.27 -23.49 3.56
N LEU A 810 22.60 -24.35 2.78
CA LEU A 810 23.14 -25.65 2.38
C LEU A 810 24.39 -25.51 1.52
N LEU A 811 24.41 -24.55 0.58
CA LEU A 811 25.58 -24.25 -0.24
C LEU A 811 26.78 -23.77 0.60
N LEU A 812 26.53 -22.93 1.61
CA LEU A 812 27.56 -22.45 2.54
C LEU A 812 28.22 -23.63 3.30
N PHE A 813 27.42 -24.58 3.78
CA PHE A 813 27.93 -25.78 4.48
C PHE A 813 28.65 -26.74 3.54
N ALA A 814 28.13 -26.95 2.33
CA ALA A 814 28.75 -27.82 1.33
C ALA A 814 30.15 -27.32 0.90
N TYR A 815 30.35 -26.00 0.85
CA TYR A 815 31.61 -25.39 0.40
C TYR A 815 32.59 -25.08 1.54
N LYS A 816 32.28 -25.47 2.79
CA LYS A 816 33.05 -25.16 4.00
C LYS A 816 34.57 -25.38 3.85
N THR A 817 34.98 -26.50 3.26
CA THR A 817 36.40 -26.90 3.17
C THR A 817 37.21 -26.12 2.13
N ARG A 818 36.53 -25.34 1.27
CA ARG A 818 37.16 -24.58 0.17
C ARG A 818 37.30 -23.09 0.51
N PHE A 819 36.78 -22.63 1.65
CA PHE A 819 36.92 -21.24 2.08
C PHE A 819 38.26 -20.96 2.75
N THR A 820 38.74 -19.73 2.56
CA THR A 820 39.89 -19.20 3.29
C THR A 820 39.42 -18.65 4.62
N HIS A 821 40.00 -19.13 5.72
CA HIS A 821 39.65 -18.73 7.08
C HIS A 821 40.75 -17.85 7.69
N VAL A 822 40.38 -16.64 8.13
CA VAL A 822 41.25 -15.74 8.89
C VAL A 822 41.06 -16.02 10.38
N PRO A 823 42.14 -16.26 11.16
CA PRO A 823 42.04 -16.56 12.59
C PRO A 823 41.61 -15.32 13.41
N PRO A 824 40.85 -15.50 14.51
CA PRO A 824 40.49 -14.41 15.43
C PRO A 824 41.69 -13.93 16.27
N THR A 825 41.58 -12.73 16.84
CA THR A 825 42.59 -12.14 17.75
C THR A 825 42.11 -12.22 19.20
N ASP A 826 42.81 -12.96 20.04
CA ASP A 826 42.47 -13.11 21.46
C ASP A 826 42.58 -11.79 22.25
N ASP A 827 41.67 -11.58 23.20
CA ASP A 827 41.62 -10.43 24.12
C ASP A 827 41.65 -9.02 23.47
N LEU A 828 41.30 -8.94 22.18
CA LEU A 828 41.31 -7.72 21.36
C LEU A 828 40.69 -6.50 22.06
N PHE A 829 39.46 -6.62 22.54
CA PHE A 829 38.70 -5.51 23.11
C PHE A 829 39.16 -5.09 24.50
N SER A 830 39.51 -6.07 25.35
CA SER A 830 40.09 -5.79 26.67
C SER A 830 41.38 -4.98 26.51
N ASN A 831 42.23 -5.38 25.56
CA ASN A 831 43.47 -4.69 25.26
C ASN A 831 43.22 -3.30 24.63
N CYS A 832 42.23 -3.14 23.76
CA CYS A 832 41.86 -1.81 23.21
C CYS A 832 41.35 -0.85 24.28
N TRP A 833 40.47 -1.31 25.17
CA TRP A 833 39.93 -0.50 26.27
C TRP A 833 41.04 -0.12 27.27
N GLN A 834 41.93 -1.06 27.58
CA GLN A 834 43.12 -0.79 28.39
C GLN A 834 44.05 0.21 27.69
N ALA A 835 44.24 0.14 26.37
CA ALA A 835 45.07 1.10 25.64
C ALA A 835 44.51 2.53 25.76
N ILE A 836 43.20 2.69 25.61
CA ILE A 836 42.53 4.00 25.77
C ILE A 836 42.67 4.49 27.22
N LYS A 837 42.41 3.63 28.22
CA LYS A 837 42.49 3.99 29.64
C LYS A 837 43.92 4.36 30.06
N THR A 838 44.91 3.61 29.60
CA THR A 838 46.34 3.87 29.85
C THR A 838 46.77 5.16 29.17
N SER A 839 46.35 5.42 27.93
CA SER A 839 46.61 6.69 27.22
C SER A 839 46.05 7.90 27.98
N TRP A 840 44.83 7.82 28.51
CA TRP A 840 44.24 8.87 29.33
C TRP A 840 45.00 9.12 30.64
N LYS A 841 45.35 8.05 31.36
CA LYS A 841 46.13 8.15 32.60
C LYS A 841 47.51 8.79 32.34
N GLN A 842 48.19 8.36 31.28
CA GLN A 842 49.54 8.78 30.98
C GLN A 842 49.60 10.20 30.39
N ARG A 843 48.58 10.60 29.63
CA ARG A 843 48.42 12.00 29.19
C ARG A 843 48.18 12.95 30.36
N ARG A 844 47.34 12.56 31.34
CA ARG A 844 47.12 13.35 32.56
C ARG A 844 48.40 13.47 33.38
N TYR A 845 49.11 12.35 33.57
CA TYR A 845 50.40 12.32 34.28
C TYR A 845 51.46 13.19 33.60
N ARG A 846 51.68 13.02 32.29
CA ARG A 846 52.67 13.83 31.55
C ARG A 846 52.33 15.32 31.54
N LYS A 847 51.04 15.67 31.45
CA LYS A 847 50.58 17.06 31.57
C LYS A 847 50.77 17.62 32.99
N ALA A 848 50.58 16.81 34.03
CA ALA A 848 50.82 17.20 35.42
C ALA A 848 52.30 17.39 35.75
N ASN A 849 53.18 16.65 35.08
CA ASN A 849 54.62 16.66 35.31
C ASN A 849 55.44 17.38 34.21
N SER A 850 54.78 18.18 33.35
CA SER A 850 55.41 18.94 32.26
C SER A 850 56.28 18.11 31.30
N ILE A 851 55.99 16.82 31.14
CA ILE A 851 56.69 15.92 30.21
C ILE A 851 56.10 16.11 28.80
N PRO A 852 56.94 16.20 27.74
CA PRO A 852 56.47 16.30 26.36
C PRO A 852 55.43 15.22 26.01
N LEU A 853 54.35 15.64 25.36
CA LEU A 853 53.29 14.73 24.94
C LEU A 853 53.70 14.00 23.66
N GLU A 854 53.26 12.75 23.53
CA GLU A 854 53.44 12.02 22.28
C GLU A 854 52.54 12.64 21.19
N PRO A 855 52.96 12.64 19.92
CA PRO A 855 52.24 13.30 18.84
C PRO A 855 50.86 12.68 18.58
N LYS A 856 50.66 11.38 18.82
CA LYS A 856 49.33 10.75 18.77
C LYS A 856 48.88 10.31 20.16
N PHE A 857 47.60 10.54 20.44
CA PHE A 857 46.98 10.22 21.73
C PHE A 857 47.20 8.75 22.17
N LEU A 858 47.12 7.80 21.25
CA LEU A 858 47.25 6.37 21.57
C LEU A 858 48.70 5.90 21.74
N ASP A 859 49.69 6.64 21.22
CA ASP A 859 51.11 6.25 21.34
C ASP A 859 51.54 6.19 22.81
N HIS A 860 50.84 6.90 23.70
CA HIS A 860 51.04 6.82 25.14
C HIS A 860 50.83 5.42 25.74
N ALA A 861 50.06 4.53 25.10
CA ALA A 861 49.82 3.17 25.57
C ALA A 861 50.77 2.11 24.97
N LYS A 862 51.71 2.52 24.09
CA LYS A 862 52.69 1.61 23.52
C LYS A 862 53.59 1.02 24.60
N GLN A 863 53.84 -0.27 24.49
CA GLN A 863 54.78 -0.98 25.35
C GLN A 863 56.18 -0.36 25.27
N SER A 864 56.64 0.10 24.09
CA SER A 864 57.92 0.82 23.94
C SER A 864 57.99 2.13 24.73
N VAL A 865 56.89 2.88 24.81
CA VAL A 865 56.79 4.15 25.55
C VAL A 865 56.66 3.90 27.05
N LEU A 866 55.97 2.83 27.45
CA LEU A 866 55.85 2.39 28.83
C LEU A 866 57.15 1.76 29.37
N SER A 867 57.94 1.08 28.53
CA SER A 867 59.25 0.56 28.91
C SER A 867 60.32 1.66 28.98
N ALA A 868 60.25 2.68 28.11
CA ALA A 868 61.12 3.86 28.19
C ALA A 868 60.91 4.66 29.49
N ARG A 869 59.70 4.62 30.08
CA ARG A 869 59.43 5.14 31.42
C ARG A 869 60.25 4.40 32.49
N VAL A 870 60.38 3.09 32.40
CA VAL A 870 61.15 2.29 33.38
C VAL A 870 62.63 2.69 33.37
N THR A 871 63.22 2.96 32.20
CA THR A 871 64.62 3.41 32.12
C THR A 871 64.86 4.81 32.69
N VAL A 872 63.88 5.72 32.60
CA VAL A 872 63.99 7.09 33.14
C VAL A 872 63.65 7.13 34.64
N ASP A 873 62.59 6.45 35.07
CA ASP A 873 62.22 6.35 36.49
C ASP A 873 63.25 5.51 37.29
N ALA A 874 63.89 4.50 36.69
CA ALA A 874 64.99 3.74 37.33
C ALA A 874 66.28 4.55 37.46
N SER A 875 66.49 5.59 36.63
CA SER A 875 67.60 6.54 36.81
C SER A 875 67.33 7.59 37.90
N LEU A 876 66.07 7.70 38.37
CA LEU A 876 65.63 8.67 39.38
C LEU A 876 65.24 8.04 40.72
N ALA A 877 65.09 6.72 40.81
CA ALA A 877 64.68 6.02 42.03
C ALA A 877 65.85 5.29 42.69
N GLN A 878 66.50 5.93 43.66
CA GLN A 878 67.05 5.20 44.80
C GLN A 878 65.88 4.78 45.71
N GLU A 879 65.92 3.50 46.09
CA GLU A 879 65.11 2.83 47.12
C GLU A 879 63.61 2.60 46.86
N GLY A 880 63.29 1.32 46.65
CA GLY A 880 62.18 0.64 47.33
C GLY A 880 60.75 1.03 46.94
N GLY A 881 60.25 0.49 45.82
CA GLY A 881 58.81 0.46 45.54
C GLY A 881 58.44 -0.69 44.59
N PRO A 882 57.30 -1.39 44.81
CA PRO A 882 56.94 -2.56 44.02
C PRO A 882 56.64 -2.17 42.57
N SER A 883 57.49 -2.64 41.66
CA SER A 883 57.32 -2.52 40.21
C SER A 883 56.21 -3.47 39.74
N SER A 884 54.96 -3.05 39.94
CA SER A 884 53.83 -3.66 39.23
C SER A 884 53.98 -3.36 37.74
N ILE A 885 54.58 -4.30 37.03
CA ILE A 885 54.68 -4.33 35.57
C ILE A 885 53.24 -4.39 35.06
N SER A 886 52.67 -3.25 34.64
CA SER A 886 51.48 -3.32 33.80
C SER A 886 51.92 -3.99 32.50
N LYS A 887 51.46 -5.22 32.26
CA LYS A 887 51.66 -5.96 31.01
C LYS A 887 51.40 -4.98 29.85
N GLY A 888 52.47 -4.56 29.17
CA GLY A 888 52.38 -3.57 28.11
C GLY A 888 51.52 -4.10 26.97
N ILE A 889 50.77 -3.22 26.33
CA ILE A 889 49.92 -3.60 25.19
C ILE A 889 50.83 -3.61 23.97
N PRO A 890 50.80 -4.67 23.13
CA PRO A 890 51.67 -4.78 21.97
C PRO A 890 51.57 -3.53 21.08
N ASP A 891 52.72 -2.94 20.71
CA ASP A 891 52.77 -1.70 19.92
C ASP A 891 51.97 -1.80 18.62
N LYS A 892 52.05 -2.96 17.95
CA LYS A 892 51.28 -3.26 16.74
C LYS A 892 49.77 -3.15 16.96
N LEU A 893 49.27 -3.57 18.12
CA LEU A 893 47.83 -3.48 18.44
C LEU A 893 47.40 -2.04 18.69
N VAL A 894 48.27 -1.22 19.28
CA VAL A 894 48.04 0.22 19.48
C VAL A 894 48.02 0.96 18.13
N ASP A 895 48.91 0.58 17.21
CA ASP A 895 48.94 1.11 15.85
C ASP A 895 47.72 0.66 15.01
N ASP A 896 47.30 -0.60 15.15
CA ASP A 896 46.08 -1.13 14.56
C ASP A 896 44.85 -0.35 15.06
N LEU A 897 44.72 -0.14 16.37
CA LEU A 897 43.64 0.65 16.98
C LEU A 897 43.64 2.10 16.50
N SER A 898 44.81 2.72 16.40
CA SER A 898 44.96 4.10 15.90
C SER A 898 44.52 4.22 14.45
N THR A 899 44.87 3.23 13.63
CA THR A 899 44.46 3.14 12.23
C THR A 899 42.94 2.94 12.12
N ALA A 900 42.38 2.00 12.88
CA ALA A 900 40.94 1.75 12.94
C ALA A 900 40.13 3.01 13.31
N LEU A 901 40.52 3.72 14.38
CA LEU A 901 39.86 4.96 14.79
C LEU A 901 40.01 6.06 13.74
N SER A 902 41.16 6.14 13.06
CA SER A 902 41.35 7.12 11.98
C SER A 902 40.49 6.80 10.76
N THR A 903 40.26 5.53 10.43
CA THR A 903 39.34 5.09 9.39
C THR A 903 37.89 5.47 9.75
N CYS A 904 37.49 5.30 11.01
CA CYS A 904 36.14 5.65 11.48
C CYS A 904 35.83 7.16 11.50
N LYS A 905 36.81 8.05 11.28
CA LYS A 905 36.58 9.51 11.29
C LYS A 905 35.64 10.01 10.20
N ILE A 906 35.48 9.28 9.10
CA ILE A 906 34.56 9.65 8.01
C ILE A 906 33.08 9.37 8.37
N LEU A 907 32.83 8.51 9.35
CA LEU A 907 31.48 8.02 9.70
C LEU A 907 30.50 9.11 10.13
N PRO A 908 30.86 10.13 10.95
CA PRO A 908 29.93 11.19 11.30
C PRO A 908 29.42 11.98 10.09
N GLY A 909 30.24 12.16 9.05
CA GLY A 909 29.81 12.79 7.81
C GLY A 909 28.75 11.95 7.10
N LEU A 910 28.91 10.63 7.07
CA LEU A 910 27.97 9.69 6.45
C LEU A 910 26.60 9.68 7.10
N VAL A 911 26.45 10.18 8.34
CA VAL A 911 25.13 10.33 8.99
C VAL A 911 24.21 11.23 8.16
N VAL A 912 24.73 12.33 7.62
CA VAL A 912 23.95 13.26 6.79
C VAL A 912 23.64 12.66 5.42
N PHE A 913 24.58 11.88 4.86
CA PHE A 913 24.30 11.11 3.64
C PHE A 913 23.14 10.13 3.86
N TRP A 914 23.18 9.34 4.93
CA TRP A 914 22.12 8.39 5.24
C TRP A 914 20.79 9.08 5.58
N LEU A 915 20.82 10.28 6.19
CA LEU A 915 19.62 11.08 6.43
C LEU A 915 18.88 11.41 5.13
N ALA A 916 19.63 11.83 4.10
CA ALA A 916 19.09 12.14 2.77
C ALA A 916 18.74 10.87 1.98
N PHE A 917 19.57 9.84 2.06
CA PHE A 917 19.33 8.54 1.44
C PHE A 917 18.02 7.92 1.94
N ASN A 918 17.83 7.86 3.26
CA ASN A 918 16.66 7.27 3.91
C ASN A 918 15.33 7.97 3.58
N GLN A 919 15.35 9.11 2.86
CA GLN A 919 14.13 9.68 2.31
C GLN A 919 13.51 8.78 1.24
N CYS A 920 14.31 7.97 0.52
CA CYS A 920 13.86 7.09 -0.55
C CYS A 920 12.94 5.95 -0.07
N THR A 921 13.06 5.57 1.20
CA THR A 921 12.25 4.53 1.85
C THR A 921 11.13 5.09 2.74
N HIS A 922 11.12 6.40 3.03
CA HIS A 922 10.14 7.03 3.92
C HIS A 922 9.32 8.11 3.21
N ASN A 923 9.84 9.33 3.11
CA ASN A 923 9.07 10.48 2.66
C ASN A 923 8.81 10.49 1.15
N LEU A 924 9.68 9.90 0.33
CA LEU A 924 9.41 9.69 -1.10
C LEU A 924 8.23 8.73 -1.31
N LEU A 925 8.06 7.72 -0.44
CA LEU A 925 6.89 6.84 -0.48
C LEU A 925 5.59 7.62 -0.23
N SER A 926 5.60 8.50 0.79
CA SER A 926 4.48 9.39 1.10
C SER A 926 4.20 10.39 -0.03
N GLN A 927 5.24 10.94 -0.65
CA GLN A 927 5.12 11.80 -1.84
C GLN A 927 4.49 11.03 -3.02
N ALA A 928 4.88 9.77 -3.26
CA ALA A 928 4.30 8.92 -4.30
C ALA A 928 2.81 8.70 -4.10
N ALA A 929 2.37 8.60 -2.83
CA ALA A 929 0.96 8.44 -2.49
C ALA A 929 0.10 9.63 -2.96
N GLN A 930 0.70 10.82 -3.00
CA GLN A 930 0.06 12.08 -3.43
C GLN A 930 0.11 12.29 -4.96
N MET A 931 0.68 11.36 -5.74
CA MET A 931 0.86 11.46 -7.19
C MET A 931 -0.07 10.50 -7.94
N ARG A 932 -0.34 10.79 -9.21
CA ARG A 932 -1.11 9.93 -10.13
C ARG A 932 -0.35 8.64 -10.43
N ARG A 933 -0.92 7.52 -10.00
CA ARG A 933 -0.36 6.17 -10.17
C ARG A 933 -1.31 5.30 -11.02
N PRO A 934 -0.78 4.41 -11.86
CA PRO A 934 -1.55 3.33 -12.45
C PRO A 934 -2.16 2.43 -11.37
N SER A 935 -3.34 1.85 -11.63
CA SER A 935 -4.09 1.05 -10.64
C SER A 935 -3.35 -0.19 -10.11
N TRP A 936 -2.37 -0.70 -10.86
CA TRP A 936 -1.55 -1.85 -10.47
C TRP A 936 -0.30 -1.48 -9.68
N LEU A 937 0.11 -0.20 -9.70
CA LEU A 937 1.37 0.26 -9.12
C LEU A 937 1.12 0.80 -7.70
N SER A 938 1.34 -0.05 -6.69
CA SER A 938 1.38 0.40 -5.29
C SER A 938 2.51 1.41 -5.09
N ASN A 939 2.33 2.38 -4.19
CA ASN A 939 3.42 3.28 -3.78
C ASN A 939 4.64 2.50 -3.30
N ASP A 940 4.45 1.38 -2.60
CA ASP A 940 5.56 0.59 -2.03
C ASP A 940 6.52 0.08 -3.10
N LEU A 941 6.00 -0.20 -4.30
CA LEU A 941 6.80 -0.63 -5.45
C LEU A 941 7.74 0.46 -5.99
N MET A 942 7.50 1.74 -5.67
CA MET A 942 8.39 2.84 -6.08
C MET A 942 9.77 2.74 -5.44
N THR A 943 9.88 2.13 -4.26
CA THR A 943 11.16 1.91 -3.59
C THR A 943 12.10 1.02 -4.40
N ASN A 944 11.55 0.13 -5.26
CA ASN A 944 12.33 -0.73 -6.16
C ASN A 944 13.00 0.05 -7.30
N ALA A 945 12.63 1.31 -7.55
CA ALA A 945 13.29 2.14 -8.55
C ALA A 945 14.78 2.34 -8.24
N ASN A 946 15.16 2.44 -6.95
CA ASN A 946 16.57 2.58 -6.54
C ASN A 946 17.41 1.35 -6.91
N PRO A 947 17.09 0.11 -6.47
CA PRO A 947 17.91 -1.06 -6.80
C PRO A 947 17.84 -1.45 -8.29
N ILE A 948 16.75 -1.14 -9.01
CA ILE A 948 16.72 -1.26 -10.48
C ILE A 948 17.74 -0.31 -11.10
N ALA A 949 17.77 0.96 -10.67
CA ALA A 949 18.74 1.94 -11.16
C ALA A 949 20.19 1.54 -10.82
N LEU A 950 20.45 0.99 -9.63
CA LEU A 950 21.76 0.42 -9.29
C LEU A 950 22.18 -0.69 -10.25
N THR A 951 21.24 -1.61 -10.56
CA THR A 951 21.51 -2.74 -11.47
C THR A 951 21.88 -2.27 -12.87
N LEU A 952 21.37 -1.12 -13.30
CA LEU A 952 21.71 -0.48 -14.59
C LEU A 952 23.01 0.35 -14.52
N PHE A 953 23.22 1.12 -13.45
CA PHE A 953 24.34 2.06 -13.36
C PHE A 953 25.66 1.42 -12.93
N VAL A 954 25.65 0.38 -12.09
CA VAL A 954 26.90 -0.27 -11.64
C VAL A 954 27.72 -0.81 -12.83
N PRO A 955 27.14 -1.60 -13.78
CA PRO A 955 27.88 -2.05 -14.95
C PRO A 955 28.39 -0.89 -15.81
N PHE A 956 27.59 0.17 -15.97
CA PHE A 956 27.98 1.36 -16.73
C PHE A 956 29.17 2.09 -16.09
N ILE A 957 29.15 2.27 -14.78
CA ILE A 957 30.21 2.99 -14.07
C ILE A 957 31.54 2.21 -14.13
N ASP A 958 31.49 0.90 -13.91
CA ASP A 958 32.67 0.05 -13.88
C ASP A 958 33.28 -0.17 -15.28
N THR A 959 32.44 -0.41 -16.28
CA THR A 959 32.90 -0.78 -17.64
C THR A 959 33.09 0.41 -18.58
N VAL A 960 32.39 1.53 -18.35
CA VAL A 960 32.42 2.71 -19.24
C VAL A 960 33.01 3.92 -18.53
N LEU A 961 32.40 4.39 -17.44
CA LEU A 961 32.74 5.68 -16.83
C LEU A 961 34.16 5.72 -16.25
N PHE A 962 34.52 4.80 -15.35
CA PHE A 962 35.86 4.79 -14.74
C PHE A 962 36.97 4.53 -15.75
N PRO A 963 36.84 3.58 -16.71
CA PRO A 963 37.82 3.44 -17.78
C PRO A 963 37.95 4.69 -18.65
N TRP A 964 36.85 5.39 -18.94
CA TRP A 964 36.87 6.64 -19.71
C TRP A 964 37.55 7.79 -18.95
N LEU A 965 37.28 7.94 -17.65
CA LEU A 965 37.95 8.93 -16.79
C LEU A 965 39.46 8.66 -16.69
N ARG A 966 39.84 7.38 -16.51
CA ARG A 966 41.25 6.96 -16.51
C ARG A 966 41.95 7.23 -17.84
N LYS A 967 41.26 7.06 -18.98
CA LYS A 967 41.79 7.45 -20.30
C LYS A 967 42.05 8.95 -20.44
N ARG A 968 41.32 9.79 -19.69
CA ARG A 968 41.52 11.25 -19.62
C ARG A 968 42.45 11.68 -18.48
N ASN A 969 43.13 10.74 -17.83
CA ASN A 969 44.07 10.99 -16.74
C ASN A 969 43.41 11.62 -15.49
N ILE A 970 42.10 11.37 -15.29
CA ILE A 970 41.35 11.80 -14.10
C ILE A 970 41.19 10.57 -13.19
N GLU A 971 42.00 10.49 -12.14
CA GLU A 971 41.92 9.43 -11.12
C GLU A 971 41.05 9.93 -9.96
N LEU A 972 39.79 9.49 -9.89
CA LEU A 972 38.91 9.83 -8.78
C LEU A 972 39.31 9.04 -7.53
N LEU A 973 39.83 9.75 -6.53
CA LEU A 973 40.22 9.20 -5.23
C LEU A 973 39.01 8.98 -4.30
N PRO A 974 39.14 8.16 -3.23
CA PRO A 974 38.00 7.78 -2.38
C PRO A 974 37.26 8.96 -1.73
N MET A 975 37.96 9.97 -1.19
CA MET A 975 37.28 11.09 -0.52
C MET A 975 36.55 11.98 -1.52
N ALA A 976 37.13 12.18 -2.71
CA ALA A 976 36.48 12.87 -3.82
C ALA A 976 35.20 12.13 -4.28
N ARG A 977 35.22 10.80 -4.41
CA ARG A 977 34.04 9.99 -4.75
C ARG A 977 32.94 10.13 -3.71
N ILE A 978 33.28 10.01 -2.42
CA ILE A 978 32.29 10.19 -1.34
C ILE A 978 31.68 11.60 -1.40
N SER A 979 32.50 12.63 -1.62
CA SER A 979 32.03 14.02 -1.77
C SER A 979 31.07 14.18 -2.95
N ILE A 980 31.34 13.54 -4.09
CA ILE A 980 30.43 13.52 -5.24
C ILE A 980 29.09 12.89 -4.85
N GLY A 981 29.12 11.78 -4.11
CA GLY A 981 27.89 11.14 -3.61
C GLY A 981 27.05 12.06 -2.72
N PHE A 982 27.68 12.83 -1.83
CA PHE A 982 26.96 13.82 -1.01
C PHE A 982 26.33 14.93 -1.86
N GLY A 983 27.05 15.41 -2.88
CA GLY A 983 26.50 16.39 -3.82
C GLY A 983 25.29 15.85 -4.58
N LEU A 984 25.37 14.61 -5.05
CA LEU A 984 24.27 13.96 -5.77
C LEU A 984 23.03 13.77 -4.88
N VAL A 985 23.20 13.32 -3.63
CA VAL A 985 22.06 13.16 -2.72
C VAL A 985 21.42 14.52 -2.38
N ALA A 986 22.22 15.59 -2.28
CA ALA A 986 21.70 16.95 -2.11
C ALA A 986 20.86 17.38 -3.32
N VAL A 987 21.33 17.14 -4.55
CA VAL A 987 20.58 17.41 -5.79
C VAL A 987 19.26 16.62 -5.84
N SER A 988 19.27 15.36 -5.42
CA SER A 988 18.05 14.56 -5.32
C SER A 988 17.05 15.16 -4.34
N MET A 989 17.49 15.66 -3.18
CA MET A 989 16.60 16.29 -2.21
C MET A 989 16.07 17.65 -2.68
N VAL A 990 16.88 18.44 -3.41
CA VAL A 990 16.39 19.66 -4.07
C VAL A 990 15.30 19.30 -5.08
N TYR A 991 15.53 18.29 -5.92
CA TYR A 991 14.53 17.83 -6.89
C TYR A 991 13.25 17.38 -6.19
N SER A 992 13.35 16.56 -5.13
CA SER A 992 12.19 16.08 -4.36
C SER A 992 11.42 17.22 -3.70
N SER A 993 12.11 18.27 -3.23
CA SER A 993 11.49 19.48 -2.69
C SER A 993 10.75 20.27 -3.77
N VAL A 994 11.36 20.45 -4.94
CA VAL A 994 10.72 21.13 -6.09
C VAL A 994 9.52 20.33 -6.60
N LEU A 995 9.65 19.01 -6.70
CA LEU A 995 8.55 18.13 -7.07
C LEU A 995 7.41 18.23 -6.05
N GLN A 996 7.70 18.22 -4.75
CA GLN A 996 6.70 18.42 -3.70
C GLN A 996 6.01 19.77 -3.80
N TYR A 997 6.75 20.83 -4.09
CA TYR A 997 6.21 22.16 -4.31
C TYR A 997 5.23 22.20 -5.49
N TYR A 998 5.55 21.52 -6.61
CA TYR A 998 4.62 21.38 -7.73
C TYR A 998 3.42 20.49 -7.40
N ILE A 999 3.60 19.43 -6.60
CA ILE A 999 2.49 18.61 -6.09
C ILE A 999 1.53 19.45 -5.26
N TYR A 1000 2.00 20.41 -4.48
CA TYR A 1000 1.11 21.33 -3.76
C TYR A 1000 0.47 22.42 -4.62
N ARG A 1001 0.92 22.61 -5.86
CA ARG A 1001 0.45 23.68 -6.76
C ARG A 1001 -0.31 23.18 -7.98
N THR A 1002 -0.48 21.87 -8.13
CA THR A 1002 -1.19 21.28 -9.25
C THR A 1002 -2.60 20.87 -8.81
N GLY A 1003 -3.60 20.99 -9.69
CA GLY A 1003 -4.96 20.50 -9.40
C GLY A 1003 -5.05 18.99 -9.63
N PRO A 1004 -5.97 18.26 -8.96
CA PRO A 1004 -7.18 18.77 -8.32
C PRO A 1004 -7.03 19.14 -6.83
N TYR A 1005 -5.90 18.86 -6.19
CA TYR A 1005 -5.69 19.11 -4.76
C TYR A 1005 -4.51 20.07 -4.53
N PHE A 1006 -4.82 21.33 -4.23
CA PHE A 1006 -3.83 22.37 -3.93
C PHE A 1006 -3.51 22.43 -2.43
N GLU A 1007 -2.30 22.89 -2.10
CA GLU A 1007 -1.72 23.12 -0.76
C GLU A 1007 -1.55 21.88 0.14
N TYR A 1008 -2.51 20.95 0.17
CA TYR A 1008 -2.49 19.75 1.01
C TYR A 1008 -3.32 18.62 0.37
N PRO A 1009 -2.71 17.71 -0.40
CA PRO A 1009 -3.42 16.56 -0.97
C PRO A 1009 -3.80 15.49 0.07
N GLY A 1010 -3.19 15.46 1.25
CA GLY A 1010 -3.62 14.61 2.36
C GLY A 1010 -3.73 13.12 2.02
N GLY A 1011 -2.80 12.61 1.20
CA GLY A 1011 -2.80 11.23 0.69
C GLY A 1011 -3.68 10.99 -0.55
N ARG A 1012 -4.32 12.03 -1.10
CA ARG A 1012 -5.06 11.96 -2.37
C ARG A 1012 -4.13 12.21 -3.55
N SER A 1013 -4.44 11.55 -4.66
CA SER A 1013 -3.62 11.59 -5.86
C SER A 1013 -3.84 12.88 -6.66
N ASN A 1014 -2.77 13.64 -6.90
CA ASN A 1014 -2.76 14.84 -7.73
C ASN A 1014 -2.49 14.49 -9.21
N ASN A 1015 -2.70 15.41 -10.16
CA ASN A 1015 -2.49 15.15 -11.60
C ASN A 1015 -1.02 14.98 -12.01
N ILE A 1016 -0.06 15.17 -11.11
CA ILE A 1016 1.35 14.87 -11.39
C ILE A 1016 1.55 13.36 -11.39
N SER A 1017 2.02 12.83 -12.50
CA SER A 1017 2.36 11.40 -12.63
C SER A 1017 3.48 10.99 -11.69
N VAL A 1018 3.32 9.86 -11.01
CA VAL A 1018 4.33 9.24 -10.13
C VAL A 1018 5.67 9.01 -10.82
N TRP A 1019 5.69 8.88 -12.16
CA TRP A 1019 6.91 8.69 -12.93
C TRP A 1019 7.89 9.86 -12.82
N TRP A 1020 7.40 11.06 -12.49
CA TRP A 1020 8.26 12.22 -12.18
C TRP A 1020 9.12 12.05 -10.94
N GLN A 1021 8.87 10.99 -10.15
CA GLN A 1021 9.66 10.59 -9.01
C GLN A 1021 10.81 9.63 -9.36
N LEU A 1022 10.90 9.11 -10.59
CA LEU A 1022 12.05 8.27 -11.00
C LEU A 1022 13.40 9.01 -10.91
N PRO A 1023 13.54 10.29 -11.32
CA PRO A 1023 14.80 11.01 -11.23
C PRO A 1023 15.44 11.05 -9.82
N PRO A 1024 14.74 11.39 -8.73
CA PRO A 1024 15.37 11.40 -7.41
C PRO A 1024 15.85 10.01 -6.98
N TYR A 1025 15.13 8.93 -7.32
CA TYR A 1025 15.59 7.55 -7.08
C TYR A 1025 16.85 7.21 -7.90
N MET A 1026 16.91 7.57 -9.18
CA MET A 1026 18.09 7.34 -10.02
C MET A 1026 19.32 8.12 -9.54
N ILE A 1027 19.14 9.36 -9.10
CA ILE A 1027 20.22 10.19 -8.56
C ILE A 1027 20.71 9.63 -7.23
N ILE A 1028 19.80 9.15 -6.37
CA ILE A 1028 20.16 8.47 -5.11
C ILE A 1028 20.95 7.19 -5.39
N ALA A 1029 20.53 6.37 -6.36
CA ALA A 1029 21.27 5.18 -6.77
C ALA A 1029 22.69 5.52 -7.23
N LEU A 1030 22.85 6.60 -8.02
CA LEU A 1030 24.18 7.08 -8.42
C LEU A 1030 24.99 7.54 -7.21
N ALA A 1031 24.39 8.31 -6.31
CA ALA A 1031 25.01 8.80 -5.08
C ALA A 1031 25.48 7.65 -4.18
N GLU A 1032 24.69 6.59 -4.09
CA GLU A 1032 24.96 5.36 -3.34
C GLU A 1032 26.20 4.64 -3.86
N ILE A 1033 26.33 4.50 -5.20
CA ILE A 1033 27.53 3.91 -5.80
C ILE A 1033 28.78 4.74 -5.45
N PHE A 1034 28.70 6.07 -5.50
CA PHE A 1034 29.85 6.92 -5.21
C PHE A 1034 30.21 7.01 -3.73
N ALA A 1035 29.22 7.03 -2.83
CA ALA A 1035 29.45 7.20 -1.39
C ALA A 1035 29.51 5.87 -0.62
N VAL A 1036 28.48 5.03 -0.71
CA VAL A 1036 28.34 3.83 0.13
C VAL A 1036 29.31 2.73 -0.29
N VAL A 1037 29.41 2.46 -1.59
CA VAL A 1037 30.34 1.43 -2.09
C VAL A 1037 31.79 1.85 -1.81
N THR A 1038 32.13 3.12 -2.06
CA THR A 1038 33.46 3.67 -1.75
C THR A 1038 33.74 3.69 -0.24
N SER A 1039 32.76 3.99 0.61
CA SER A 1039 32.99 3.99 2.07
C SER A 1039 33.27 2.58 2.58
N LEU A 1040 32.58 1.56 2.06
CA LEU A 1040 32.80 0.16 2.38
C LEU A 1040 34.19 -0.31 1.90
N GLU A 1041 34.56 0.03 0.66
CA GLU A 1041 35.88 -0.24 0.09
C GLU A 1041 36.98 0.39 0.96
N TYR A 1042 36.84 1.67 1.29
CA TYR A 1042 37.79 2.40 2.10
C TYR A 1042 37.90 1.83 3.53
N ALA A 1043 36.77 1.48 4.15
CA ALA A 1043 36.76 0.89 5.48
C ALA A 1043 37.48 -0.47 5.48
N TYR A 1044 37.22 -1.33 4.50
CA TYR A 1044 37.82 -2.66 4.42
C TYR A 1044 39.31 -2.62 4.05
N THR A 1045 39.70 -1.75 3.11
CA THR A 1045 41.10 -1.64 2.65
C THR A 1045 42.02 -1.02 3.70
N ARG A 1046 41.53 -0.03 4.47
CA ARG A 1046 42.32 0.63 5.54
C ARG A 1046 42.22 -0.08 6.89
N ALA A 1047 41.28 -0.99 7.08
CA ALA A 1047 41.13 -1.69 8.35
C ALA A 1047 42.31 -2.65 8.61
N PRO A 1048 42.85 -2.67 9.83
CA PRO A 1048 43.90 -3.61 10.20
C PRO A 1048 43.36 -5.05 10.18
N PRO A 1049 44.18 -6.07 9.86
CA PRO A 1049 43.74 -7.46 9.81
C PRO A 1049 43.08 -7.96 11.11
N SER A 1050 43.54 -7.45 12.26
CA SER A 1050 43.06 -7.81 13.61
C SER A 1050 41.66 -7.27 13.95
N MET A 1051 41.18 -6.23 13.26
CA MET A 1051 39.89 -5.55 13.52
C MET A 1051 39.10 -5.35 12.22
N LYS A 1052 39.35 -6.19 11.21
CA LYS A 1052 38.85 -5.94 9.85
C LYS A 1052 37.33 -6.01 9.77
N THR A 1053 36.71 -6.93 10.51
CA THR A 1053 35.27 -7.13 10.50
C THR A 1053 34.56 -6.02 11.25
N ILE A 1054 35.06 -5.62 12.42
CA ILE A 1054 34.44 -4.54 13.21
C ILE A 1054 34.54 -3.18 12.54
N VAL A 1055 35.70 -2.82 11.97
CA VAL A 1055 35.85 -1.53 11.26
C VAL A 1055 34.93 -1.48 10.03
N SER A 1056 34.75 -2.61 9.35
CA SER A 1056 33.80 -2.72 8.24
C SER A 1056 32.34 -2.61 8.72
N ALA A 1057 31.98 -3.28 9.83
CA ALA A 1057 30.64 -3.23 10.41
C ALA A 1057 30.26 -1.83 10.92
N MET A 1058 31.24 -1.06 11.41
CA MET A 1058 31.04 0.32 11.85
C MET A 1058 30.50 1.25 10.75
N ASN A 1059 30.62 0.89 9.47
CA ASN A 1059 30.07 1.66 8.35
C ASN A 1059 28.53 1.72 8.35
N VAL A 1060 27.87 0.82 9.06
CA VAL A 1060 26.41 0.76 9.18
C VAL A 1060 25.89 1.71 10.28
N VAL A 1061 26.72 2.05 11.27
CA VAL A 1061 26.33 2.90 12.42
C VAL A 1061 25.86 4.31 12.02
N PRO A 1062 26.43 4.97 11.00
CA PRO A 1062 25.88 6.24 10.49
C PRO A 1062 24.41 6.17 10.12
N ASN A 1063 23.92 5.03 9.62
CA ASN A 1063 22.52 4.83 9.30
C ASN A 1063 21.66 4.89 10.59
N ALA A 1064 22.09 4.22 11.66
CA ALA A 1064 21.47 4.31 12.98
C ALA A 1064 21.43 5.75 13.52
N GLY A 1065 22.53 6.50 13.35
CA GLY A 1065 22.60 7.91 13.72
C GLY A 1065 21.63 8.79 12.93
N SER A 1066 21.44 8.49 11.64
CA SER A 1066 20.50 9.23 10.78
C SER A 1066 19.06 9.04 11.21
N SER A 1067 18.67 7.84 11.67
CA SER A 1067 17.33 7.55 12.17
C SER A 1067 16.96 8.40 13.39
N ILE A 1068 17.92 8.72 14.26
CA ILE A 1068 17.71 9.63 15.41
C ILE A 1068 17.41 11.06 14.92
N ILE A 1069 18.08 11.51 13.85
CA ILE A 1069 17.83 12.85 13.28
C ILE A 1069 16.48 12.90 12.56
N VAL A 1070 16.10 11.83 11.84
CA VAL A 1070 14.77 11.70 11.23
C VAL A 1070 13.68 11.89 12.29
N TYR A 1071 13.88 11.36 13.51
CA TYR A 1071 12.95 11.57 14.63
C TYR A 1071 12.82 13.05 15.00
N ALA A 1072 13.93 13.77 15.13
CA ALA A 1072 13.89 15.21 15.40
C ALA A 1072 13.16 16.02 14.30
N LEU A 1073 13.14 15.51 13.06
CA LEU A 1073 12.47 16.12 11.91
C LEU A 1073 11.01 15.66 11.71
N LEU A 1074 10.47 14.77 12.55
CA LEU A 1074 9.09 14.29 12.47
C LEU A 1074 8.02 15.39 12.37
N PRO A 1075 8.12 16.52 13.11
CA PRO A 1075 7.14 17.60 12.98
C PRO A 1075 7.05 18.16 11.55
N LEU A 1076 8.13 18.08 10.77
CA LEU A 1076 8.18 18.52 9.36
C LEU A 1076 7.64 17.46 8.38
N ASN A 1077 7.37 16.22 8.82
CA ASN A 1077 6.80 15.16 7.98
C ASN A 1077 5.27 15.30 7.80
N ARG A 1078 4.65 16.36 8.34
CA ARG A 1078 3.23 16.66 8.15
C ARG A 1078 3.09 17.56 6.93
N ASP A 1079 2.18 17.29 6.02
CA ASP A 1079 1.88 18.25 4.96
C ASP A 1079 1.32 19.56 5.61
N PRO A 1080 1.58 20.75 5.05
CA PRO A 1080 2.38 21.05 3.86
C PRO A 1080 3.89 21.16 4.15
N LEU A 1081 4.36 20.88 5.37
CA LEU A 1081 5.76 21.06 5.76
C LEU A 1081 6.74 20.07 5.10
N LEU A 1082 6.24 19.07 4.35
CA LEU A 1082 7.08 18.10 3.64
C LEU A 1082 8.05 18.76 2.64
N THR A 1083 7.66 19.89 2.02
CA THR A 1083 8.56 20.67 1.14
C THR A 1083 9.76 21.22 1.94
N TRP A 1084 9.50 21.69 3.17
CA TRP A 1084 10.53 22.17 4.09
C TRP A 1084 11.39 21.04 4.63
N ASN A 1085 10.83 19.85 4.86
CA ASN A 1085 11.62 18.68 5.23
C ASN A 1085 12.71 18.38 4.17
N PHE A 1086 12.30 18.22 2.90
CA PHE A 1086 13.25 17.99 1.81
C PHE A 1086 14.24 19.15 1.64
N ALA A 1087 13.79 20.40 1.79
CA ALA A 1087 14.66 21.58 1.69
C ALA A 1087 15.72 21.63 2.81
N CYS A 1088 15.34 21.38 4.06
CA CYS A 1088 16.26 21.33 5.19
C CYS A 1088 17.31 20.24 5.00
N ILE A 1089 16.89 19.04 4.58
CA ILE A 1089 17.82 17.93 4.31
C ILE A 1089 18.74 18.25 3.12
N ALA A 1090 18.22 18.90 2.07
CA ALA A 1090 19.03 19.34 0.94
C ALA A 1090 20.13 20.34 1.35
N ILE A 1091 19.79 21.33 2.19
CA ILE A 1091 20.74 22.32 2.71
C ILE A 1091 21.80 21.63 3.57
N LEU A 1092 21.38 20.75 4.48
CA LEU A 1092 22.30 19.98 5.32
C LEU A 1092 23.26 19.13 4.47
N ALA A 1093 22.75 18.39 3.49
CA ALA A 1093 23.57 17.58 2.59
C ALA A 1093 24.52 18.44 1.73
N GLY A 1094 24.06 19.61 1.26
CA GLY A 1094 24.88 20.57 0.51
C GLY A 1094 26.04 21.14 1.34
N ILE A 1095 25.76 21.59 2.56
CA ILE A 1095 26.79 22.06 3.51
C ILE A 1095 27.75 20.92 3.84
N SER A 1096 27.23 19.73 4.13
CA SER A 1096 28.05 18.55 4.42
C SER A 1096 28.94 18.16 3.24
N THR A 1097 28.52 18.35 2.00
CA THR A 1097 29.36 18.13 0.81
C THR A 1097 30.61 19.00 0.86
N ILE A 1098 30.45 20.30 1.13
CA ILE A 1098 31.55 21.28 1.18
C ILE A 1098 32.47 20.98 2.38
N VAL A 1099 31.87 20.79 3.55
CA VAL A 1099 32.62 20.52 4.80
C VAL A 1099 33.39 19.21 4.70
N PHE A 1100 32.76 18.13 4.22
CA PHE A 1100 33.41 16.82 4.09
C PHE A 1100 34.60 16.90 3.13
N TYR A 1101 34.43 17.50 1.95
CA TYR A 1101 35.52 17.68 1.00
C TYR A 1101 36.68 18.48 1.62
N TRP A 1102 36.39 19.60 2.29
CA TRP A 1102 37.43 20.47 2.83
C TRP A 1102 38.19 19.84 4.01
N VAL A 1103 37.50 19.09 4.86
CA VAL A 1103 38.09 18.39 6.01
C VAL A 1103 38.93 17.20 5.57
N PHE A 1104 38.46 16.41 4.61
CA PHE A 1104 39.08 15.14 4.23
C PHE A 1104 39.97 15.19 2.97
N ARG A 1105 40.04 16.31 2.22
CA ARG A 1105 40.95 16.45 1.07
C ARG A 1105 42.42 16.13 1.39
N ARG A 1106 42.87 16.47 2.60
CA ARG A 1106 44.25 16.17 3.06
C ARG A 1106 44.49 14.69 3.31
N GLU A 1107 43.44 13.92 3.63
CA GLU A 1107 43.54 12.46 3.71
C GLU A 1107 43.63 11.83 2.32
N ASP A 1108 42.94 12.39 1.31
CA ASP A 1108 43.05 11.99 -0.10
C ASP A 1108 44.48 12.21 -0.64
N GLU A 1109 45.13 13.32 -0.29
CA GLU A 1109 46.54 13.57 -0.63
C GLU A 1109 47.50 12.58 0.02
N LYS A 1110 47.19 12.09 1.23
CA LYS A 1110 47.98 11.03 1.89
C LYS A 1110 47.75 9.70 1.18
N TRP A 1111 46.52 9.41 0.78
CA TRP A 1111 46.15 8.21 0.03
C TRP A 1111 46.84 8.16 -1.33
N ALA A 1112 46.85 9.27 -2.07
CA ALA A 1112 47.57 9.38 -3.34
C ALA A 1112 49.07 9.10 -3.17
N ARG A 1113 49.70 9.70 -2.14
CA ARG A 1113 51.11 9.47 -1.80
C ARG A 1113 51.40 8.03 -1.36
N GLU A 1114 50.47 7.39 -0.67
CA GLU A 1114 50.60 5.98 -0.26
C GLU A 1114 50.48 5.04 -1.46
N ILE A 1115 49.55 5.30 -2.38
CA ILE A 1115 49.48 4.58 -3.65
C ILE A 1115 50.77 4.75 -4.44
N GLU A 1116 51.33 5.97 -4.50
CA GLU A 1116 52.63 6.22 -5.14
C GLU A 1116 53.78 5.50 -4.43
N ARG A 1117 53.78 5.47 -3.08
CA ARG A 1117 54.76 4.70 -2.30
C ARG A 1117 54.63 3.21 -2.50
N GLN A 1118 53.43 2.65 -2.54
CA GLN A 1118 53.23 1.22 -2.79
C GLN A 1118 53.68 0.86 -4.21
N ARG A 1119 53.45 1.75 -5.18
CA ARG A 1119 54.00 1.65 -6.53
C ARG A 1119 55.54 1.73 -6.53
N GLY A 1120 56.13 2.52 -5.63
CA GLY A 1120 57.59 2.69 -5.48
C GLY A 1120 58.30 1.68 -4.56
N ALA A 1121 57.60 1.00 -3.64
CA ALA A 1121 58.16 -0.01 -2.75
C ALA A 1121 58.26 -1.38 -3.46
N THR A 1122 57.35 -1.65 -4.40
CA THR A 1122 57.49 -2.77 -5.34
C THR A 1122 58.74 -2.67 -6.22
N LYS A 1123 59.27 -1.46 -6.41
CA LYS A 1123 60.51 -1.16 -7.14
C LYS A 1123 61.77 -1.47 -6.32
N ASP A 1124 61.79 -1.15 -5.03
CA ASP A 1124 62.90 -1.48 -4.12
C ASP A 1124 62.98 -2.98 -3.77
N ASP A 1125 61.85 -3.65 -3.57
CA ASP A 1125 61.82 -5.10 -3.30
C ASP A 1125 62.19 -5.93 -4.55
N SER A 1126 61.91 -5.44 -5.77
CA SER A 1126 62.40 -6.07 -7.01
C SER A 1126 63.90 -5.87 -7.20
N GLU A 1127 64.44 -4.67 -6.92
CA GLU A 1127 65.89 -4.42 -6.98
C GLU A 1127 66.70 -5.22 -5.95
N ARG A 1128 66.10 -5.58 -4.80
CA ARG A 1128 66.71 -6.46 -3.78
C ARG A 1128 66.67 -7.94 -4.15
N HIS A 1129 65.67 -8.36 -4.94
CA HIS A 1129 65.56 -9.72 -5.46
C HIS A 1129 66.40 -9.95 -6.73
N GLU A 1130 66.80 -8.90 -7.45
CA GLU A 1130 67.78 -8.97 -8.54
C GLU A 1130 69.25 -8.94 -8.05
N ARG A 1131 69.52 -8.43 -6.84
CA ARG A 1131 70.87 -8.38 -6.24
C ARG A 1131 71.24 -9.59 -5.37
N ASN A 1132 70.29 -10.48 -5.07
CA ASN A 1132 70.48 -11.76 -4.38
C ASN A 1132 70.19 -12.91 -5.34
#